data_AF-A0A2H9TLI3-F1
#
_entry.id   AF-A0A2H9TLI3-F1
#
_cell.length_a   1.000
_cell.length_b   1.000
_cell.length_c   1.000
_cell.angle_alpha   90.00
_cell.angle_beta   90.00
_cell.angle_gamma   90.00
#
_symmetry.space_group_name_H-M   'P 1'
#
loop_
_entity.id
_entity.type
_entity.pdbx_description
1 polymer ?
#
loop_
_entity_poly.entity_id
_entity_poly.type
_entity_poly.pdbx_seq_one_letter_code
_entity_poly.pdbx_strand_id
1 'polypeptide(L)'
;MEGRAISLFPYEPYPIQRDFVHYFLEILKRNSDIANIGILESPTGTGKTTSILCSALAWLEMAQEGGGDNEGENIPENGTSQETLFGEPDWVAQARKNQPNHKYSVVNRRKRRKTVLNNNLDDSVKRLLELVDDSDEESSDVRPIRRVYYCSRTHSQLAQVMSELKKITAGTLPVKAVTLSARKSSCINPAVKKLSSTEAINEKCQELLEDDSCPFYNRDKVITSFVEELSSHRVVDIEDSVRLGKEREMCAYFGSRLLSKSAEIVTVPYNMILNKATRDSLEIDLHGSLVIFDEAHNLIDTINEQQSCEISSLMTSRVSLALGHYVDKFERRLLPANLVLCHQLQQIIARIDSFITNTTDSVLTVNELLSQCQIDHINMLKIVDYVGGSKLSTKLTGYYPSSEHGDPNILNSFSTFIERLAAADVDGRLILTSKTLKYVSLNPSLVMEDICRDAHTIDDVTLQLFPTAKPHIFSCGHLPETRHNVLGLVVGIGPGNVPLNFTHSKWEDEELMTDLSQTLQNVTNIVPDGIFIESPGATDIEKLLRNYQHAIATSKGALLLAVMGGRLSEGVNFSDRLARAVIVVGLPYPNIYDAETMERARHYSRLRGSDASSEFLENICMRTVNQTVGRAIRHAHDYAAIILLDERYGRSRAKLPNWMQPSLHPKSGSSDFSFAFSKLVQFFRILHTLFPVALQNLFLCVIGVQFFYLAAIRLHAAGIDFAAALSYGWGTDRLLHDTLQVLKCSWLIYLAALLAHPLFPLASVVAWCAFLALLLVPSDYFGGALRKRFISSFLRTTSPFSWSSPTPLIDVVVGDILTSYAKVFAAWDALIFCYLLGPSGQCLPSILSVLLVW
;
A
#
# COMPACT_ATOMS: atom_id res chain seq x y z
N MET A 1 5.19 -14.78 20.55
CA MET A 1 5.09 -14.05 19.27
C MET A 1 4.16 -12.86 19.37
N GLU A 2 2.84 -13.04 19.51
CA GLU A 2 1.87 -11.92 19.46
C GLU A 2 2.14 -10.81 20.47
N GLY A 3 2.40 -11.13 21.74
CA GLY A 3 2.74 -10.13 22.75
C GLY A 3 3.97 -9.28 22.39
N ARG A 4 4.96 -9.89 21.70
CA ARG A 4 6.13 -9.15 21.20
C ARG A 4 5.76 -8.26 20.03
N ALA A 5 5.07 -8.81 19.03
CA ALA A 5 4.59 -8.03 17.89
C ALA A 5 3.78 -6.81 18.34
N ILE A 6 2.88 -6.99 19.33
CA ILE A 6 2.08 -5.89 19.91
C ILE A 6 2.97 -4.86 20.62
N SER A 7 4.00 -5.30 21.36
CA SER A 7 4.93 -4.38 22.04
C SER A 7 5.81 -3.55 21.10
N LEU A 8 5.96 -3.99 19.84
CA LEU A 8 6.72 -3.27 18.81
C LEU A 8 5.92 -2.12 18.17
N PHE A 9 4.60 -2.05 18.37
CA PHE A 9 3.83 -0.96 17.80
C PHE A 9 4.26 0.38 18.42
N PRO A 10 4.44 1.45 17.61
CA PRO A 10 4.80 2.77 18.12
C PRO A 10 3.63 3.48 18.84
N TYR A 11 2.45 2.86 18.88
CA TYR A 11 1.22 3.35 19.51
C TYR A 11 0.38 2.16 19.98
N GLU A 12 -0.69 2.39 20.75
CA GLU A 12 -1.58 1.31 21.14
C GLU A 12 -2.34 0.75 19.93
N PRO A 13 -2.14 -0.54 19.56
CA PRO A 13 -2.73 -1.07 18.35
C PRO A 13 -4.23 -1.26 18.47
N TYR A 14 -4.94 -0.93 17.39
CA TYR A 14 -6.38 -1.16 17.25
C TYR A 14 -6.71 -2.66 17.36
N PRO A 15 -7.93 -3.03 17.77
CA PRO A 15 -8.35 -4.44 17.81
C PRO A 15 -8.09 -5.18 16.49
N ILE A 16 -8.35 -4.52 15.37
CA ILE A 16 -8.15 -5.09 14.04
C ILE A 16 -6.68 -5.33 13.68
N GLN A 17 -5.77 -4.51 14.20
CA GLN A 17 -4.33 -4.70 14.01
C GLN A 17 -3.85 -5.89 14.85
N ARG A 18 -4.42 -6.08 16.05
CA ARG A 18 -4.15 -7.27 16.88
C ARG A 18 -4.64 -8.55 16.19
N ASP A 19 -5.84 -8.51 15.60
CA ASP A 19 -6.36 -9.62 14.79
C ASP A 19 -5.42 -9.91 13.61
N PHE A 20 -5.02 -8.87 12.84
CA PHE A 20 -4.08 -9.02 11.74
C PHE A 20 -2.77 -9.69 12.18
N VAL A 21 -2.17 -9.22 13.28
CA VAL A 21 -0.94 -9.77 13.86
C VAL A 21 -1.12 -11.23 14.27
N HIS A 22 -2.25 -11.57 14.91
CA HIS A 22 -2.58 -12.94 15.28
C HIS A 22 -2.61 -13.87 14.06
N TYR A 23 -3.39 -13.53 13.04
CA TYR A 23 -3.52 -14.35 11.83
C TYR A 23 -2.20 -14.44 11.05
N PHE A 24 -1.46 -13.33 10.92
CA PHE A 24 -0.14 -13.31 10.29
C PHE A 24 0.81 -14.31 10.96
N LEU A 25 0.90 -14.28 12.29
CA LEU A 25 1.78 -15.17 13.05
C LEU A 25 1.27 -16.61 13.07
N GLU A 26 -0.05 -16.83 13.03
CA GLU A 26 -0.64 -18.16 12.92
C GLU A 26 -0.24 -18.86 11.61
N ILE A 27 -0.20 -18.13 10.49
CA ILE A 27 0.28 -18.63 9.19
C ILE A 27 1.74 -19.09 9.29
N LEU A 28 2.58 -18.34 10.03
CA LEU A 28 4.01 -18.64 10.18
C LEU A 28 4.35 -19.71 11.22
N LYS A 29 3.44 -20.00 12.16
CA LYS A 29 3.64 -20.98 13.24
C LYS A 29 3.38 -22.43 12.82
N ARG A 30 2.66 -22.65 11.71
CA ARG A 30 2.23 -23.99 11.31
C ARG A 30 3.43 -24.76 10.75
N ASN A 31 3.87 -25.78 11.49
CA ASN A 31 4.89 -26.72 11.05
C ASN A 31 4.37 -27.50 9.83
N SER A 32 4.93 -27.23 8.67
CA SER A 32 4.78 -28.05 7.48
C SER A 32 6.10 -28.08 6.71
N ASP A 33 6.42 -29.24 6.13
CA ASP A 33 7.52 -29.42 5.17
C ASP A 33 7.32 -28.63 3.85
N ILE A 34 6.23 -27.87 3.76
CA ILE A 34 5.78 -27.07 2.62
C ILE A 34 5.64 -25.63 3.10
N ALA A 35 6.06 -24.65 2.30
CA ALA A 35 5.94 -23.25 2.66
C ALA A 35 4.46 -22.83 2.86
N ASN A 36 4.17 -22.14 3.96
CA ASN A 36 2.82 -21.61 4.20
C ASN A 36 2.53 -20.39 3.33
N ILE A 37 1.32 -20.36 2.75
CA ILE A 37 0.82 -19.26 1.93
C ILE A 37 -0.34 -18.59 2.66
N GLY A 38 -0.21 -17.28 2.90
CA GLY A 38 -1.22 -16.44 3.52
C GLY A 38 -1.78 -15.39 2.56
N ILE A 39 -3.08 -15.17 2.58
CA ILE A 39 -3.71 -14.03 1.90
C ILE A 39 -4.34 -13.15 2.98
N LEU A 40 -3.80 -11.93 3.16
CA LEU A 40 -4.20 -11.01 4.22
C LEU A 40 -4.76 -9.71 3.61
N GLU A 41 -6.08 -9.64 3.49
CA GLU A 41 -6.79 -8.45 3.02
C GLU A 41 -6.97 -7.47 4.19
N SER A 42 -6.60 -6.20 3.99
CA SER A 42 -6.83 -5.15 4.98
C SER A 42 -7.20 -3.82 4.32
N PRO A 43 -8.25 -3.11 4.80
CA PRO A 43 -8.58 -1.79 4.28
C PRO A 43 -7.43 -0.80 4.40
N THR A 44 -7.40 0.15 3.47
CA THR A 44 -6.48 1.29 3.51
C THR A 44 -6.66 2.07 4.83
N GLY A 45 -5.54 2.54 5.40
CA GLY A 45 -5.59 3.38 6.60
C GLY A 45 -5.68 2.67 7.95
N THR A 46 -5.73 1.33 7.96
CA THR A 46 -5.74 0.50 9.18
C THR A 46 -4.35 0.28 9.79
N GLY A 47 -3.28 0.80 9.18
CA GLY A 47 -1.90 0.53 9.58
C GLY A 47 -1.40 -0.86 9.18
N LYS A 48 -1.79 -1.35 7.98
CA LYS A 48 -1.34 -2.62 7.38
C LYS A 48 0.18 -2.77 7.43
N THR A 49 0.92 -1.79 6.90
CA THR A 49 2.40 -1.81 6.88
C THR A 49 3.00 -1.96 8.28
N THR A 50 2.53 -1.20 9.27
CA THR A 50 3.00 -1.30 10.66
C THR A 50 2.72 -2.70 11.23
N SER A 51 1.53 -3.24 10.98
CA SER A 51 1.13 -4.57 11.48
C SER A 51 1.96 -5.70 10.87
N ILE A 52 2.25 -5.61 9.57
CA ILE A 52 3.14 -6.53 8.86
C ILE A 52 4.57 -6.45 9.43
N LEU A 53 5.14 -5.24 9.53
CA LEU A 53 6.50 -5.05 10.02
C LEU A 53 6.67 -5.55 11.46
N CYS A 54 5.74 -5.22 12.36
CA CYS A 54 5.79 -5.69 13.75
C CYS A 54 5.69 -7.22 13.85
N SER A 55 4.85 -7.84 13.00
CA SER A 55 4.73 -9.31 12.96
C SER A 55 5.98 -9.97 12.41
N ALA A 56 6.56 -9.44 11.33
CA ALA A 56 7.78 -9.94 10.72
C ALA A 56 8.99 -9.80 11.66
N LEU A 57 9.12 -8.66 12.36
CA LEU A 57 10.16 -8.44 13.36
C LEU A 57 10.03 -9.42 14.54
N ALA A 58 8.83 -9.62 15.07
CA ALA A 58 8.61 -10.59 16.14
C ALA A 58 8.92 -12.04 15.73
N TRP A 59 8.73 -12.38 14.45
CA TRP A 59 9.12 -13.67 13.88
C TRP A 59 10.65 -13.81 13.77
N LEU A 60 11.34 -12.76 13.31
CA LEU A 60 12.81 -12.72 13.23
C LEU A 60 13.46 -12.86 14.61
N GLU A 61 12.99 -12.12 15.63
CA GLU A 61 13.55 -12.19 16.99
C GLU A 61 13.45 -13.60 17.58
N MET A 62 12.30 -14.26 17.41
CA MET A 62 12.12 -15.61 17.96
C MET A 62 12.98 -16.66 17.26
N ALA A 63 13.27 -16.47 15.96
CA ALA A 63 14.22 -17.32 15.25
C ALA A 63 15.66 -17.15 15.78
N GLN A 64 16.03 -15.96 16.25
CA GLN A 64 17.34 -15.70 16.84
C GLN A 64 17.46 -16.27 18.26
N GLU A 65 16.37 -16.30 19.02
CA GLU A 65 16.35 -16.83 20.40
C GLU A 65 16.17 -18.35 20.49
N GLY A 66 15.49 -18.98 19.54
CA GLY A 66 15.29 -20.44 19.47
C GLY A 66 16.53 -21.26 19.12
N GLY A 67 17.72 -20.65 19.14
CA GLY A 67 19.02 -21.32 18.98
C GLY A 67 19.49 -22.11 20.21
N GLY A 68 18.69 -22.13 21.28
CA GLY A 68 18.88 -23.00 22.45
C GLY A 68 17.68 -23.92 22.64
N ASP A 69 17.95 -25.22 22.58
CA ASP A 69 17.12 -26.35 23.04
C ASP A 69 16.13 -27.02 22.06
N ASN A 70 16.49 -28.29 21.78
CA ASN A 70 15.66 -29.47 21.49
C ASN A 70 14.89 -29.57 20.17
N GLU A 71 15.60 -29.86 19.08
CA GLU A 71 15.16 -30.84 18.08
C GLU A 71 16.34 -31.74 17.69
N GLY A 72 16.77 -32.55 18.66
CA GLY A 72 17.49 -33.78 18.40
C GLY A 72 16.50 -34.93 18.40
N GLU A 73 15.71 -35.07 17.33
CA GLU A 73 15.04 -36.34 17.07
C GLU A 73 15.96 -37.23 16.23
N ASN A 74 16.40 -38.31 16.89
CA ASN A 74 17.11 -39.42 16.29
C ASN A 74 16.33 -39.92 15.06
N ILE A 75 16.83 -39.66 13.86
CA ILE A 75 16.45 -40.43 12.68
C ILE A 75 17.12 -41.80 12.83
N PRO A 76 16.38 -42.92 12.98
CA PRO A 76 16.98 -44.22 12.90
C PRO A 76 17.34 -44.48 11.44
N GLU A 77 18.63 -44.70 11.16
CA GLU A 77 19.05 -45.36 9.95
C GLU A 77 18.37 -46.74 9.86
N ASN A 78 17.40 -46.88 8.97
CA ASN A 78 17.04 -48.18 8.43
C ASN A 78 16.63 -48.01 6.97
N GLY A 79 17.24 -48.83 6.14
CA GLY A 79 17.28 -48.69 4.69
C GLY A 79 16.00 -49.02 3.95
N THR A 80 16.11 -48.75 2.64
CA THR A 80 15.33 -49.31 1.51
C THR A 80 13.82 -49.04 1.50
N SER A 81 13.37 -48.13 0.64
CA SER A 81 12.97 -48.45 -0.74
C SER A 81 12.53 -47.18 -1.49
N GLN A 82 13.05 -47.03 -2.72
CA GLN A 82 12.64 -46.03 -3.69
C GLN A 82 11.18 -46.25 -4.10
N GLU A 83 10.35 -45.21 -4.02
CA GLU A 83 9.23 -45.01 -4.95
C GLU A 83 9.22 -43.54 -5.36
N THR A 84 9.85 -43.27 -6.51
CA THR A 84 9.77 -42.00 -7.24
C THR A 84 8.48 -41.98 -8.05
N LEU A 85 7.58 -41.04 -7.75
CA LEU A 85 6.53 -40.64 -8.69
C LEU A 85 7.08 -39.48 -9.54
N PHE A 86 7.04 -39.66 -10.87
CA PHE A 86 7.58 -38.82 -11.96
C PHE A 86 9.06 -39.07 -12.30
N GLY A 87 9.26 -39.99 -13.26
CA GLY A 87 10.56 -40.38 -13.78
C GLY A 87 11.15 -39.36 -14.76
N GLU A 88 12.26 -38.75 -14.36
CA GLU A 88 13.27 -38.23 -15.30
C GLU A 88 14.02 -39.42 -15.93
N PRO A 89 14.22 -39.45 -17.26
CA PRO A 89 15.04 -40.47 -17.91
C PRO A 89 16.54 -40.34 -17.58
N ASP A 90 17.22 -41.45 -17.28
CA ASP A 90 18.62 -41.54 -16.81
C ASP A 90 19.66 -40.82 -17.69
N TRP A 91 19.37 -40.61 -18.97
CA TRP A 91 20.29 -39.90 -19.88
C TRP A 91 20.39 -38.39 -19.56
N VAL A 92 19.36 -37.79 -18.95
CA VAL A 92 19.33 -36.38 -18.52
C VAL A 92 20.25 -36.17 -17.32
N ALA A 93 20.27 -37.12 -16.38
CA ALA A 93 21.17 -37.10 -15.23
C ALA A 93 22.65 -37.31 -15.63
N GLN A 94 22.91 -38.13 -16.66
CA GLN A 94 24.25 -38.37 -17.18
C GLN A 94 24.82 -37.20 -18.00
N ALA A 95 23.98 -36.45 -18.71
CA ALA A 95 24.41 -35.25 -19.44
C ALA A 95 24.93 -34.15 -18.51
N ARG A 96 24.38 -34.06 -17.29
CA ARG A 96 24.77 -33.08 -16.27
C ARG A 96 26.12 -33.36 -15.62
N LYS A 97 26.54 -34.63 -15.58
CA LYS A 97 27.84 -35.06 -15.02
C LYS A 97 29.02 -34.86 -15.96
N ASN A 98 28.79 -34.60 -17.26
CA ASN A 98 29.83 -34.60 -18.29
C ASN A 98 30.20 -33.21 -18.84
N GLN A 99 29.84 -32.11 -18.19
CA GLN A 99 30.38 -30.79 -18.57
C GLN A 99 31.81 -30.61 -18.03
N PRO A 100 32.80 -30.26 -18.89
CA PRO A 100 34.17 -30.05 -18.43
C PRO A 100 34.32 -28.70 -17.72
N ASN A 101 34.75 -28.77 -16.46
CA ASN A 101 35.15 -27.62 -15.64
C ASN A 101 36.45 -27.01 -16.20
N HIS A 102 36.36 -25.85 -16.85
CA HIS A 102 37.52 -25.05 -17.24
C HIS A 102 37.63 -23.82 -16.34
N LYS A 103 38.53 -23.84 -15.35
CA LYS A 103 39.11 -22.63 -14.75
C LYS A 103 40.47 -22.92 -14.11
N TYR A 104 41.53 -22.39 -14.74
CA TYR A 104 42.90 -22.37 -14.22
C TYR A 104 43.27 -20.94 -13.79
N SER A 105 44.02 -20.89 -12.68
CA SER A 105 45.06 -19.93 -12.27
C SER A 105 44.72 -18.44 -12.05
N VAL A 106 44.41 -18.07 -10.79
CA VAL A 106 45.04 -16.92 -10.09
C VAL A 106 45.12 -17.23 -8.58
N VAL A 107 45.74 -18.35 -8.22
CA VAL A 107 46.03 -18.70 -6.81
C VAL A 107 47.51 -18.44 -6.60
N ASN A 108 47.89 -17.28 -6.07
CA ASN A 108 49.14 -17.11 -5.29
C ASN A 108 49.38 -15.72 -4.68
N ARG A 109 48.42 -14.77 -4.72
CA ARG A 109 48.62 -13.44 -4.08
C ARG A 109 47.91 -13.22 -2.73
N ARG A 110 46.99 -14.10 -2.30
CA ARG A 110 46.11 -13.86 -1.14
C ARG A 110 46.63 -14.29 0.24
N LYS A 111 47.68 -15.11 0.33
CA LYS A 111 48.14 -15.70 1.62
C LYS A 111 48.86 -14.74 2.59
N ARG A 112 49.04 -13.45 2.27
CA ARG A 112 49.84 -12.52 3.10
C ARG A 112 49.06 -11.43 3.87
N ARG A 113 47.72 -11.39 3.80
CA ARG A 113 46.90 -10.35 4.44
C ARG A 113 46.09 -10.80 5.68
N LYS A 114 46.16 -12.09 6.05
CA LYS A 114 45.29 -12.70 7.08
C LYS A 114 45.61 -12.35 8.55
N THR A 115 46.59 -11.46 8.84
CA THR A 115 47.10 -11.32 10.23
C THR A 115 47.04 -9.91 10.84
N VAL A 116 46.39 -8.90 10.23
CA VAL A 116 46.49 -7.51 10.77
C VAL A 116 45.14 -6.78 11.01
N LEU A 117 43.99 -7.27 10.57
CA LEU A 117 42.74 -6.49 10.65
C LEU A 117 41.64 -7.02 11.60
N ASN A 118 41.89 -8.11 12.34
CA ASN A 118 40.79 -8.92 12.89
C ASN A 118 40.15 -8.46 14.22
N ASN A 119 40.66 -7.41 14.88
CA ASN A 119 40.26 -7.13 16.27
C ASN A 119 39.26 -5.98 16.48
N ASN A 120 38.91 -5.19 15.44
CA ASN A 120 38.04 -4.01 15.59
C ASN A 120 36.81 -3.97 14.65
N LEU A 121 36.52 -5.05 13.92
CA LEU A 121 35.43 -5.10 12.93
C LEU A 121 34.09 -5.49 13.58
N ASP A 122 32.98 -4.88 13.14
CA ASP A 122 31.61 -5.27 13.52
C ASP A 122 31.36 -6.74 13.15
N ASP A 123 30.68 -7.51 14.00
CA ASP A 123 30.51 -8.97 13.81
C ASP A 123 29.75 -9.31 12.52
N SER A 124 28.93 -8.39 12.01
CA SER A 124 28.28 -8.55 10.71
C SER A 124 29.22 -8.36 9.53
N VAL A 125 30.24 -7.52 9.68
CA VAL A 125 31.27 -7.33 8.66
C VAL A 125 32.23 -8.51 8.66
N LYS A 126 32.50 -9.12 9.82
CA LYS A 126 33.19 -10.43 9.89
C LYS A 126 32.41 -11.52 9.15
N ARG A 127 31.10 -11.65 9.40
CA ARG A 127 30.23 -12.58 8.64
C ARG A 127 30.21 -12.30 7.14
N LEU A 128 30.18 -11.03 6.74
CA LEU A 128 30.26 -10.66 5.32
C LEU A 128 31.60 -11.04 4.69
N LEU A 129 32.70 -10.86 5.42
CA LEU A 129 34.04 -11.26 4.97
C LEU A 129 34.13 -12.78 4.84
N GLU A 130 33.55 -13.53 5.78
CA GLU A 130 33.42 -15.00 5.71
C GLU A 130 32.59 -15.44 4.48
N LEU A 131 31.40 -14.84 4.27
CA LEU A 131 30.53 -15.12 3.11
C LEU A 131 31.12 -14.72 1.75
N VAL A 132 32.11 -13.82 1.73
CA VAL A 132 32.77 -13.35 0.49
C VAL A 132 34.06 -14.13 0.20
N ASP A 133 34.73 -14.67 1.23
CA ASP A 133 35.93 -15.49 1.09
C ASP A 133 35.65 -16.98 0.79
N ASP A 134 34.41 -17.46 1.01
CA ASP A 134 33.96 -18.85 0.76
C ASP A 134 33.74 -19.21 -0.72
N SER A 135 34.67 -18.84 -1.61
CA SER A 135 34.62 -19.36 -2.99
C SER A 135 35.17 -20.77 -3.17
N ASP A 136 35.73 -21.44 -2.14
CA ASP A 136 36.42 -22.74 -2.34
C ASP A 136 36.41 -23.76 -1.17
N GLU A 137 35.69 -23.57 -0.05
CA GLU A 137 35.56 -24.61 1.00
C GLU A 137 34.09 -24.80 1.40
N GLU A 138 33.53 -25.98 1.10
CA GLU A 138 32.22 -26.42 1.60
C GLU A 138 32.27 -26.50 3.15
N SER A 139 31.86 -25.44 3.83
CA SER A 139 31.59 -25.47 5.27
C SER A 139 30.10 -25.78 5.50
N SER A 140 29.83 -26.96 6.06
CA SER A 140 28.51 -27.59 6.12
C SER A 140 27.65 -27.20 7.32
N ASP A 141 27.92 -26.09 8.03
CA ASP A 141 27.25 -25.80 9.32
C ASP A 141 26.75 -24.35 9.54
N VAL A 142 26.69 -23.50 8.50
CA VAL A 142 26.02 -22.18 8.65
C VAL A 142 24.54 -22.33 8.36
N ARG A 143 23.71 -22.46 9.41
CA ARG A 143 22.24 -22.40 9.26
C ARG A 143 21.87 -21.09 8.52
N PRO A 144 21.09 -21.16 7.42
CA PRO A 144 20.74 -19.97 6.67
C PRO A 144 20.00 -18.98 7.57
N ILE A 145 20.41 -17.71 7.51
CA ILE A 145 19.76 -16.61 8.22
C ILE A 145 18.31 -16.56 7.73
N ARG A 146 17.33 -16.66 8.64
CA ARG A 146 15.93 -16.38 8.29
C ARG A 146 15.83 -14.92 7.86
N ARG A 147 15.43 -14.65 6.61
CA ARG A 147 15.30 -13.31 6.04
C ARG A 147 13.84 -12.96 5.75
N VAL A 148 13.56 -11.67 5.72
CA VAL A 148 12.29 -11.11 5.26
C VAL A 148 12.53 -10.31 3.99
N TYR A 149 11.92 -10.73 2.89
CA TYR A 149 11.86 -10.00 1.64
C TYR A 149 10.53 -9.24 1.56
N TYR A 150 10.57 -7.93 1.76
CA TYR A 150 9.39 -7.08 1.63
C TYR A 150 9.31 -6.51 0.23
N CYS A 151 8.26 -6.87 -0.49
CA CYS A 151 8.09 -6.57 -1.91
C CYS A 151 6.95 -5.58 -2.12
N SER A 152 7.17 -4.57 -2.95
CA SER A 152 6.14 -3.60 -3.37
C SER A 152 6.31 -3.22 -4.83
N ARG A 153 5.26 -2.67 -5.44
CA ARG A 153 5.28 -2.26 -6.85
C ARG A 153 6.24 -1.09 -7.12
N THR A 154 6.24 -0.06 -6.27
CA THR A 154 7.00 1.18 -6.52
C THR A 154 8.09 1.43 -5.47
N HIS A 155 9.15 2.14 -5.88
CA HIS A 155 10.20 2.60 -4.96
C HIS A 155 9.66 3.56 -3.89
N SER A 156 8.62 4.36 -4.19
CA SER A 156 8.01 5.26 -3.21
C SER A 156 7.31 4.51 -2.07
N GLN A 157 6.64 3.38 -2.38
CA GLN A 157 6.05 2.51 -1.35
C GLN A 157 7.14 1.87 -0.49
N LEU A 158 8.22 1.37 -1.09
CA LEU A 158 9.35 0.81 -0.33
C LEU A 158 10.00 1.87 0.58
N ALA A 159 10.16 3.10 0.11
CA ALA A 159 10.67 4.19 0.95
C ALA A 159 9.75 4.49 2.15
N GLN A 160 8.42 4.42 1.96
CA GLN A 160 7.46 4.54 3.05
C GLN A 160 7.60 3.39 4.06
N VAL A 161 7.76 2.16 3.61
CA VAL A 161 8.01 0.98 4.47
C VAL A 161 9.29 1.16 5.28
N MET A 162 10.38 1.64 4.66
CA MET A 162 11.65 1.91 5.35
C MET A 162 11.51 3.03 6.39
N SER A 163 10.70 4.07 6.10
CA SER A 163 10.39 5.13 7.06
C SER A 163 9.61 4.62 8.26
N GLU A 164 8.61 3.77 8.06
CA GLU A 164 7.87 3.12 9.15
C GLU A 164 8.76 2.18 9.97
N LEU A 165 9.63 1.42 9.31
CA LEU A 165 10.59 0.57 9.99
C LEU A 165 11.54 1.38 10.89
N LYS A 166 12.08 2.51 10.38
CA LYS A 166 12.90 3.44 11.16
C LYS A 166 12.19 3.91 12.44
N LYS A 167 10.88 4.18 12.38
CA LYS A 167 10.07 4.57 13.55
C LYS A 167 9.95 3.44 14.57
N ILE A 168 9.68 2.21 14.11
CA ILE A 168 9.56 1.02 14.96
C ILE A 168 10.91 0.70 15.63
N THR A 169 12.02 0.80 14.89
CA THR A 169 13.34 0.42 15.37
C THR A 169 14.09 1.52 16.13
N ALA A 170 13.54 2.74 16.23
CA ALA A 170 14.15 3.87 16.92
C ALA A 170 14.45 3.61 18.41
N GLY A 171 13.82 2.58 19.01
CA GLY A 171 13.89 2.29 20.44
C GLY A 171 15.05 1.41 20.91
N THR A 172 15.39 0.30 20.25
CA THR A 172 16.42 -0.67 20.75
C THR A 172 16.71 -1.88 19.84
N LEU A 173 15.95 -2.10 18.76
CA LEU A 173 16.02 -3.33 17.97
C LEU A 173 17.29 -3.38 17.11
N PRO A 174 18.15 -4.41 17.25
CA PRO A 174 19.35 -4.57 16.43
C PRO A 174 19.02 -5.26 15.08
N VAL A 175 18.06 -4.72 14.32
CA VAL A 175 17.69 -5.27 13.01
C VAL A 175 18.32 -4.44 11.90
N LYS A 176 18.92 -5.11 10.92
CA LYS A 176 19.48 -4.51 9.72
C LYS A 176 18.52 -4.67 8.56
N ALA A 177 18.27 -3.56 7.90
CA ALA A 177 17.38 -3.50 6.76
C ALA A 177 18.00 -2.69 5.63
N VAL A 178 17.83 -3.16 4.39
CA VAL A 178 18.35 -2.48 3.21
C VAL A 178 17.37 -2.57 2.05
N THR A 179 17.32 -1.51 1.23
CA THR A 179 16.58 -1.53 -0.03
C THR A 179 17.49 -1.87 -1.21
N LEU A 180 17.12 -2.89 -2.00
CA LEU A 180 17.76 -3.16 -3.29
C LEU A 180 17.11 -2.33 -4.41
N SER A 181 17.93 -1.85 -5.32
CA SER A 181 17.48 -1.00 -6.41
C SER A 181 18.27 -1.25 -7.69
N ALA A 182 17.69 -0.89 -8.83
CA ALA A 182 18.40 -0.94 -10.11
C ALA A 182 19.55 0.08 -10.14
N ARG A 183 20.55 -0.17 -11.00
CA ARG A 183 21.66 0.76 -11.21
C ARG A 183 21.18 2.17 -11.60
N LYS A 184 20.06 2.28 -12.31
CA LYS A 184 19.46 3.57 -12.70
C LYS A 184 19.13 4.47 -11.50
N SER A 185 18.68 3.90 -10.38
CA SER A 185 18.34 4.66 -9.18
C SER A 185 19.51 4.87 -8.22
N SER A 186 20.43 3.90 -8.10
CA SER A 186 21.53 3.95 -7.13
C SER A 186 22.89 4.39 -7.69
N CYS A 187 23.10 4.41 -9.02
CA CYS A 187 24.39 4.81 -9.58
C CYS A 187 24.70 6.29 -9.32
N ILE A 188 25.92 6.56 -8.85
CA ILE A 188 26.44 7.90 -8.59
C ILE A 188 27.44 8.37 -9.66
N ASN A 189 27.90 7.47 -10.54
CA ASN A 189 28.84 7.82 -11.60
C ASN A 189 28.14 8.67 -12.69
N PRO A 190 28.52 9.95 -12.88
CA PRO A 190 27.85 10.83 -13.84
C PRO A 190 27.95 10.32 -15.28
N ALA A 191 29.04 9.63 -15.64
CA ALA A 191 29.23 9.09 -16.99
C ALA A 191 28.26 7.95 -17.32
N VAL A 192 27.85 7.18 -16.30
CA VAL A 192 26.88 6.09 -16.43
C VAL A 192 25.46 6.61 -16.25
N LYS A 193 25.22 7.46 -15.24
CA LYS A 193 23.89 7.95 -14.87
C LYS A 193 23.21 8.80 -15.94
N LYS A 194 23.99 9.48 -16.79
CA LYS A 194 23.47 10.31 -17.90
C LYS A 194 22.81 9.50 -19.04
N LEU A 195 23.02 8.18 -19.08
CA LEU A 195 22.46 7.31 -20.11
C LEU A 195 20.95 7.17 -19.90
N SER A 196 20.18 7.17 -20.99
CA SER A 196 18.71 7.19 -20.94
C SER A 196 18.10 5.81 -20.67
N SER A 197 18.67 4.74 -21.24
CA SER A 197 18.18 3.37 -21.10
C SER A 197 18.85 2.62 -19.94
N THR A 198 18.09 1.72 -19.31
CA THR A 198 18.58 0.91 -18.18
C THR A 198 19.64 -0.10 -18.64
N GLU A 199 19.51 -0.54 -19.88
CA GLU A 199 20.37 -1.48 -20.58
C GLU A 199 21.74 -0.86 -20.82
N ALA A 200 21.79 0.37 -21.38
CA ALA A 200 23.04 1.09 -21.60
C ALA A 200 23.75 1.40 -20.27
N ILE A 201 22.99 1.70 -19.21
CA ILE A 201 23.53 1.85 -17.84
C ILE A 201 24.20 0.55 -17.37
N ASN A 202 23.54 -0.59 -17.57
CA ASN A 202 24.06 -1.89 -17.17
C ASN A 202 25.31 -2.28 -17.95
N GLU A 203 25.29 -2.15 -19.28
CA GLU A 203 26.42 -2.44 -20.15
C GLU A 203 27.62 -1.56 -19.83
N LYS A 204 27.42 -0.24 -19.72
CA LYS A 204 28.52 0.68 -19.40
C LYS A 204 29.08 0.44 -18.01
N CYS A 205 28.24 0.10 -17.04
CA CYS A 205 28.70 -0.30 -15.72
C CYS A 205 29.56 -1.56 -15.79
N GLN A 206 29.14 -2.56 -16.56
CA GLN A 206 29.86 -3.83 -16.72
C GLN A 206 31.21 -3.62 -17.40
N GLU A 207 31.27 -2.82 -18.47
CA GLU A 207 32.51 -2.43 -19.17
C GLU A 207 33.52 -1.79 -18.20
N LEU A 208 33.06 -0.83 -17.38
CA LEU A 208 33.92 -0.17 -16.39
C LEU A 208 34.41 -1.09 -15.28
N LEU A 209 33.67 -2.17 -14.98
CA LEU A 209 34.08 -3.17 -13.99
C LEU A 209 35.10 -4.16 -14.57
N GLU A 210 34.96 -4.53 -15.84
CA GLU A 210 35.90 -5.40 -16.55
C GLU A 210 37.26 -4.71 -16.74
N ASP A 211 37.24 -3.40 -17.00
CA ASP A 211 38.44 -2.57 -17.14
C ASP A 211 39.00 -2.06 -15.78
N ASP A 212 38.34 -2.39 -14.66
CA ASP A 212 38.64 -1.88 -13.31
C ASP A 212 38.80 -0.34 -13.27
N SER A 213 37.98 0.37 -14.06
CA SER A 213 38.12 1.80 -14.35
C SER A 213 37.02 2.66 -13.71
N CYS A 214 36.05 2.06 -13.03
CA CYS A 214 35.01 2.82 -12.31
C CYS A 214 35.61 3.48 -11.05
N PRO A 215 35.62 4.83 -10.95
CA PRO A 215 36.27 5.51 -9.83
C PRO A 215 35.57 5.27 -8.48
N PHE A 216 34.29 4.91 -8.51
CA PHE A 216 33.48 4.68 -7.31
C PHE A 216 33.48 3.22 -6.86
N TYR A 217 33.94 2.29 -7.69
CA TYR A 217 33.96 0.87 -7.35
C TYR A 217 35.39 0.39 -7.15
N ASN A 218 35.69 0.02 -5.90
CA ASN A 218 36.89 -0.72 -5.56
C ASN A 218 36.47 -1.83 -4.59
N ARG A 219 36.57 -3.09 -5.02
CA ARG A 219 36.01 -4.24 -4.30
C ARG A 219 36.45 -4.28 -2.84
N ASP A 220 37.74 -4.13 -2.57
CA ASP A 220 38.31 -4.18 -1.21
C ASP A 220 37.79 -3.01 -0.35
N LYS A 221 37.72 -1.79 -0.89
CA LYS A 221 37.27 -0.60 -0.15
C LYS A 221 35.76 -0.59 0.10
N VAL A 222 34.96 -1.07 -0.85
CA VAL A 222 33.50 -1.15 -0.71
C VAL A 222 33.15 -2.18 0.37
N ILE A 223 33.76 -3.37 0.34
CA ILE A 223 33.49 -4.43 1.32
C ILE A 223 33.88 -4.01 2.74
N THR A 224 35.06 -3.41 2.91
CA THR A 224 35.59 -3.15 4.27
C THR A 224 35.12 -1.82 4.84
N SER A 225 35.11 -0.71 4.09
CA SER A 225 34.83 0.60 4.65
C SER A 225 33.38 1.06 4.44
N PHE A 226 32.79 0.79 3.27
CA PHE A 226 31.47 1.33 2.96
C PHE A 226 30.34 0.55 3.62
N VAL A 227 30.44 -0.79 3.57
CA VAL A 227 29.39 -1.64 4.16
C VAL A 227 29.36 -1.50 5.68
N GLU A 228 30.50 -1.27 6.35
CA GLU A 228 30.55 -0.91 7.77
C GLU A 228 29.75 0.35 8.07
N GLU A 229 29.97 1.40 7.28
CA GLU A 229 29.27 2.67 7.46
C GLU A 229 27.77 2.53 7.19
N LEU A 230 27.37 1.82 6.13
CA LEU A 230 25.96 1.53 5.87
C LEU A 230 25.35 0.68 7.00
N SER A 231 26.06 -0.33 7.47
CA SER A 231 25.66 -1.21 8.58
C SER A 231 25.40 -0.42 9.87
N SER A 232 26.17 0.64 10.13
CA SER A 232 25.99 1.51 11.31
C SER A 232 24.64 2.25 11.33
N HIS A 233 24.05 2.51 10.16
CA HIS A 233 22.75 3.18 10.04
C HIS A 233 21.57 2.22 10.29
N ARG A 234 21.83 0.90 10.36
CA ARG A 234 20.87 -0.22 10.54
C ARG A 234 19.80 -0.33 9.45
N VAL A 235 19.00 0.71 9.23
CA VAL A 235 17.93 0.77 8.23
C VAL A 235 18.34 1.74 7.12
N VAL A 236 18.69 1.20 5.96
CA VAL A 236 19.28 1.95 4.83
C VAL A 236 18.37 1.90 3.60
N ASP A 237 17.75 3.02 3.25
CA ASP A 237 17.01 3.16 1.99
C ASP A 237 17.93 3.55 0.81
N ILE A 238 17.35 3.71 -0.37
CA ILE A 238 18.09 4.03 -1.60
C ILE A 238 18.74 5.41 -1.48
N GLU A 239 17.99 6.38 -0.98
CA GLU A 239 18.41 7.77 -0.82
C GLU A 239 19.57 7.89 0.17
N ASP A 240 19.53 7.16 1.27
CA ASP A 240 20.60 7.07 2.26
C ASP A 240 21.87 6.48 1.65
N SER A 241 21.76 5.33 0.95
CA SER A 241 22.90 4.69 0.28
C SER A 241 23.53 5.60 -0.78
N VAL A 242 22.72 6.30 -1.57
CA VAL A 242 23.19 7.25 -2.59
C VAL A 242 23.83 8.49 -1.95
N ARG A 243 23.26 9.02 -0.86
CA ARG A 243 23.82 10.17 -0.12
C ARG A 243 25.20 9.81 0.44
N LEU A 244 25.29 8.71 1.18
CA LEU A 244 26.56 8.23 1.76
C LEU A 244 27.57 7.86 0.67
N GLY A 245 27.13 7.25 -0.42
CA GLY A 245 27.99 6.93 -1.56
C GLY A 245 28.60 8.17 -2.22
N LYS A 246 27.87 9.29 -2.28
CA LYS A 246 28.41 10.58 -2.76
C LYS A 246 29.39 11.20 -1.77
N GLU A 247 29.08 11.18 -0.48
CA GLU A 247 29.93 11.74 0.58
C GLU A 247 31.27 11.01 0.72
N ARG A 248 31.28 9.70 0.45
CA ARG A 248 32.45 8.82 0.55
C ARG A 248 33.11 8.48 -0.78
N GLU A 249 32.54 8.94 -1.89
CA GLU A 249 32.96 8.57 -3.25
C GLU A 249 32.98 7.04 -3.47
N MET A 250 31.98 6.34 -2.96
CA MET A 250 31.85 4.88 -3.00
C MET A 250 30.57 4.42 -3.70
N CYS A 251 30.63 3.27 -4.37
CA CYS A 251 29.52 2.76 -5.18
C CYS A 251 28.32 2.33 -4.32
N ALA A 252 27.28 3.17 -4.29
CA ALA A 252 26.01 2.89 -3.60
C ALA A 252 25.34 1.58 -4.03
N TYR A 253 25.34 1.27 -5.34
CA TYR A 253 24.72 0.04 -5.88
C TYR A 253 25.36 -1.24 -5.32
N PHE A 254 26.69 -1.33 -5.36
CA PHE A 254 27.38 -2.50 -4.81
C PHE A 254 27.40 -2.50 -3.28
N GLY A 255 27.39 -1.33 -2.64
CA GLY A 255 27.27 -1.20 -1.19
C GLY A 255 25.97 -1.80 -0.65
N SER A 256 24.81 -1.43 -1.22
CA SER A 256 23.53 -2.00 -0.79
C SER A 256 23.39 -3.49 -1.12
N ARG A 257 23.92 -3.94 -2.27
CA ARG A 257 23.95 -5.36 -2.64
C ARG A 257 24.82 -6.21 -1.71
N LEU A 258 25.92 -5.67 -1.20
CA LEU A 258 26.75 -6.39 -0.23
C LEU A 258 26.08 -6.40 1.15
N LEU A 259 25.53 -5.27 1.59
CA LEU A 259 24.80 -5.18 2.85
C LEU A 259 23.61 -6.14 2.90
N SER A 260 22.91 -6.36 1.77
CA SER A 260 21.75 -7.27 1.73
C SER A 260 22.09 -8.72 2.03
N LYS A 261 23.36 -9.14 1.89
CA LYS A 261 23.78 -10.50 2.26
C LYS A 261 23.71 -10.74 3.77
N SER A 262 23.90 -9.69 4.57
CA SER A 262 23.88 -9.72 6.04
C SER A 262 22.66 -9.07 6.68
N ALA A 263 21.74 -8.51 5.89
CA ALA A 263 20.53 -7.87 6.41
C ALA A 263 19.42 -8.90 6.70
N GLU A 264 18.67 -8.70 7.78
CA GLU A 264 17.51 -9.53 8.12
C GLU A 264 16.27 -9.13 7.32
N ILE A 265 16.14 -7.84 6.96
CA ILE A 265 15.04 -7.34 6.14
C ILE A 265 15.60 -6.75 4.83
N VAL A 266 15.15 -7.25 3.69
CA VAL A 266 15.51 -6.73 2.38
C VAL A 266 14.25 -6.25 1.68
N THR A 267 14.17 -4.94 1.42
CA THR A 267 13.06 -4.34 0.69
C THR A 267 13.39 -4.30 -0.80
N VAL A 268 12.51 -4.81 -1.65
CA VAL A 268 12.80 -5.06 -3.08
C VAL A 268 11.58 -4.79 -3.96
N PRO A 269 11.74 -4.30 -5.19
CA PRO A 269 10.61 -4.23 -6.12
C PRO A 269 10.18 -5.63 -6.59
N TYR A 270 8.90 -5.82 -6.90
CA TYR A 270 8.35 -7.11 -7.37
C TYR A 270 9.20 -7.78 -8.44
N ASN A 271 9.62 -7.00 -9.46
CA ASN A 271 10.29 -7.52 -10.64
C ASN A 271 11.62 -8.22 -10.33
N MET A 272 12.29 -7.85 -9.24
CA MET A 272 13.55 -8.47 -8.81
C MET A 272 13.34 -9.83 -8.16
N ILE A 273 12.18 -10.04 -7.53
CA ILE A 273 11.77 -11.31 -6.92
C ILE A 273 11.04 -12.18 -7.92
N LEU A 274 10.25 -11.66 -8.85
CA LEU A 274 9.51 -12.48 -9.81
C LEU A 274 10.40 -13.03 -10.92
N ASN A 275 11.46 -12.32 -11.31
CA ASN A 275 12.38 -12.77 -12.35
C ASN A 275 13.54 -13.60 -11.76
N LYS A 276 13.56 -14.90 -12.07
CA LYS A 276 14.60 -15.85 -11.63
C LYS A 276 16.02 -15.42 -11.99
N ALA A 277 16.26 -14.98 -13.22
CA ALA A 277 17.59 -14.52 -13.65
C ALA A 277 18.07 -13.31 -12.84
N THR A 278 17.16 -12.42 -12.43
CA THR A 278 17.49 -11.29 -11.55
C THR A 278 17.79 -11.75 -10.13
N ARG A 279 17.02 -12.70 -9.58
CA ARG A 279 17.30 -13.30 -8.27
C ARG A 279 18.67 -13.95 -8.24
N ASP A 280 18.97 -14.79 -9.23
CA ASP A 280 20.25 -15.49 -9.37
C ASP A 280 21.41 -14.47 -9.49
N SER A 281 21.22 -13.41 -10.29
CA SER A 281 22.23 -12.36 -10.46
C SER A 281 22.48 -11.56 -9.19
N LEU A 282 21.47 -11.40 -8.33
CA LEU A 282 21.57 -10.72 -7.04
C LEU A 282 21.96 -11.66 -5.89
N GLU A 283 22.09 -12.96 -6.15
CA GLU A 283 22.32 -14.02 -5.16
C GLU A 283 21.25 -13.99 -4.05
N ILE A 284 19.99 -13.77 -4.45
CA ILE A 284 18.83 -13.84 -3.56
C ILE A 284 18.43 -15.30 -3.38
N ASP A 285 18.67 -15.81 -2.18
CA ASP A 285 18.19 -17.12 -1.74
C ASP A 285 16.90 -16.96 -0.92
N LEU A 286 15.83 -17.60 -1.40
CA LEU A 286 14.51 -17.55 -0.77
C LEU A 286 14.30 -18.67 0.26
N HIS A 287 15.17 -19.69 0.28
CA HIS A 287 14.98 -20.87 1.12
C HIS A 287 14.81 -20.51 2.61
N GLY A 288 13.66 -20.90 3.19
CA GLY A 288 13.36 -20.64 4.61
C GLY A 288 13.12 -19.17 4.95
N SER A 289 12.98 -18.30 3.93
CA SER A 289 12.70 -16.87 4.09
C SER A 289 11.19 -16.60 4.11
N LEU A 290 10.83 -15.38 4.56
CA LEU A 290 9.49 -14.83 4.48
C LEU A 290 9.43 -13.80 3.34
N VAL A 291 8.61 -14.05 2.33
CA VAL A 291 8.36 -13.14 1.21
C VAL A 291 6.99 -12.49 1.37
N ILE A 292 6.96 -11.16 1.42
CA ILE A 292 5.74 -10.37 1.59
C ILE A 292 5.50 -9.59 0.31
N PHE A 293 4.36 -9.80 -0.35
CA PHE A 293 3.91 -8.97 -1.46
C PHE A 293 2.86 -7.98 -0.95
N ASP A 294 3.25 -6.71 -0.75
CA ASP A 294 2.33 -5.64 -0.36
C ASP A 294 1.72 -4.98 -1.60
N GLU A 295 0.45 -4.58 -1.55
CA GLU A 295 -0.35 -4.09 -2.70
C GLU A 295 -0.45 -5.09 -3.88
N ALA A 296 -0.50 -6.38 -3.55
CA ALA A 296 -0.39 -7.47 -4.51
C ALA A 296 -1.55 -7.58 -5.51
N HIS A 297 -2.60 -6.75 -5.42
CA HIS A 297 -3.65 -6.65 -6.44
C HIS A 297 -3.12 -6.42 -7.86
N ASN A 298 -1.89 -5.91 -8.01
CA ASN A 298 -1.17 -5.72 -9.28
C ASN A 298 -0.19 -6.86 -9.63
N LEU A 299 -0.06 -7.89 -8.79
CA LEU A 299 0.96 -8.92 -8.92
C LEU A 299 0.77 -9.76 -10.19
N ILE A 300 -0.46 -10.20 -10.46
CA ILE A 300 -0.81 -10.94 -11.69
C ILE A 300 -0.48 -10.10 -12.93
N ASP A 301 -0.86 -8.83 -12.92
CA ASP A 301 -0.61 -7.92 -14.04
C ASP A 301 0.90 -7.70 -14.24
N THR A 302 1.66 -7.58 -13.15
CA THR A 302 3.14 -7.50 -13.18
C THR A 302 3.76 -8.78 -13.76
N ILE A 303 3.33 -9.96 -13.33
CA ILE A 303 3.81 -11.25 -13.85
C ILE A 303 3.51 -11.35 -15.36
N ASN A 304 2.29 -11.03 -15.75
CA ASN A 304 1.86 -11.07 -17.13
C ASN A 304 2.67 -10.13 -18.02
N GLU A 305 2.91 -8.89 -17.58
CA GLU A 305 3.74 -7.92 -18.29
C GLU A 305 5.19 -8.42 -18.43
N GLN A 306 5.76 -9.01 -17.37
CA GLN A 306 7.13 -9.54 -17.41
C GLN A 306 7.30 -10.77 -18.30
N GLN A 307 6.27 -11.60 -18.43
CA GLN A 307 6.31 -12.81 -19.24
C GLN A 307 5.82 -12.62 -20.67
N SER A 308 5.23 -11.46 -20.97
CA SER A 308 4.79 -11.11 -22.33
C SER A 308 5.93 -10.46 -23.10
N CYS A 309 5.97 -10.67 -24.41
CA CYS A 309 6.94 -10.04 -25.29
C CYS A 309 6.36 -9.81 -26.68
N GLU A 310 6.90 -8.85 -27.40
CA GLU A 310 6.36 -8.42 -28.70
C GLU A 310 7.48 -8.27 -29.71
N ILE A 311 7.24 -8.73 -30.94
CA ILE A 311 8.13 -8.56 -32.08
C ILE A 311 7.38 -8.02 -33.30
N SER A 312 7.98 -7.07 -34.00
CA SER A 312 7.45 -6.55 -35.26
C SER A 312 8.33 -6.95 -36.44
N SER A 313 7.80 -6.84 -37.66
CA SER A 313 8.57 -7.12 -38.89
C SER A 313 9.84 -6.26 -39.01
N LEU A 314 9.81 -5.02 -38.48
CA LEU A 314 11.00 -4.18 -38.43
C LEU A 314 12.08 -4.76 -37.51
N MET A 315 11.68 -5.30 -36.37
CA MET A 315 12.61 -5.92 -35.40
C MET A 315 13.23 -7.20 -35.98
N THR A 316 12.43 -8.09 -36.54
CA THR A 316 12.90 -9.34 -37.18
C THR A 316 13.85 -9.05 -38.33
N SER A 317 13.53 -8.09 -39.20
CA SER A 317 14.40 -7.66 -40.30
C SER A 317 15.76 -7.18 -39.80
N ARG A 318 15.78 -6.36 -38.74
CA ARG A 318 17.01 -5.84 -38.14
C ARG A 318 17.85 -6.94 -37.50
N VAL A 319 17.24 -7.85 -36.74
CA VAL A 319 17.94 -8.98 -36.11
C VAL A 319 18.50 -9.91 -37.18
N SER A 320 17.75 -10.16 -38.26
CA SER A 320 18.20 -10.98 -39.40
C SER A 320 19.48 -10.41 -40.04
N LEU A 321 19.50 -9.10 -40.29
CA LEU A 321 20.69 -8.41 -40.85
C LEU A 321 21.90 -8.51 -39.91
N ALA A 322 21.71 -8.21 -38.62
CA ALA A 322 22.79 -8.28 -37.63
C ALA A 322 23.35 -9.72 -37.49
N LEU A 323 22.47 -10.73 -37.48
CA LEU A 323 22.86 -12.13 -37.45
C LEU A 323 23.58 -12.56 -38.72
N GLY A 324 23.14 -12.09 -39.89
CA GLY A 324 23.83 -12.29 -41.17
C GLY A 324 25.27 -11.78 -41.14
N HIS A 325 25.47 -10.51 -40.78
CA HIS A 325 26.81 -9.92 -40.66
C HIS A 325 27.70 -10.66 -39.64
N TYR A 326 27.12 -11.11 -38.53
CA TYR A 326 27.84 -11.90 -37.52
C TYR A 326 28.30 -13.24 -38.09
N VAL A 327 27.41 -13.96 -38.78
CA VAL A 327 27.71 -15.25 -39.41
C VAL A 327 28.77 -15.06 -40.50
N ASP A 328 28.61 -14.10 -41.41
CA ASP A 328 29.56 -13.85 -42.50
C ASP A 328 30.98 -13.56 -41.99
N LYS A 329 31.10 -12.83 -40.87
CA LYS A 329 32.40 -12.50 -40.27
C LYS A 329 33.04 -13.68 -39.55
N PHE A 330 32.25 -14.56 -38.94
CA PHE A 330 32.75 -15.63 -38.07
C PHE A 330 32.52 -17.04 -38.60
N GLU A 331 32.04 -17.21 -39.83
CA GLU A 331 31.71 -18.49 -40.46
C GLU A 331 32.82 -19.53 -40.27
N ARG A 332 34.08 -19.15 -40.53
CA ARG A 332 35.26 -20.02 -40.41
C ARG A 332 35.74 -20.25 -38.97
N ARG A 333 35.23 -19.48 -38.01
CA ARG A 333 35.65 -19.48 -36.59
C ARG A 333 34.62 -20.12 -35.67
N LEU A 334 33.37 -20.20 -36.09
CA LEU A 334 32.31 -20.86 -35.33
C LEU A 334 32.50 -22.38 -35.41
N LEU A 335 32.20 -23.06 -34.30
CA LEU A 335 32.07 -24.51 -34.31
C LEU A 335 30.97 -24.89 -35.32
N PRO A 336 31.13 -25.98 -36.10
CA PRO A 336 30.12 -26.40 -37.07
C PRO A 336 28.71 -26.54 -36.47
N ALA A 337 28.61 -27.04 -35.23
CA ALA A 337 27.34 -27.12 -34.51
C ALA A 337 26.70 -25.74 -34.24
N ASN A 338 27.51 -24.74 -33.86
CA ASN A 338 27.03 -23.37 -33.62
C ASN A 338 26.62 -22.69 -34.92
N LEU A 339 27.34 -22.95 -36.02
CA LEU A 339 26.99 -22.43 -37.33
C LEU A 339 25.63 -22.96 -37.81
N VAL A 340 25.36 -24.25 -37.59
CA VAL A 340 24.03 -24.84 -37.87
C VAL A 340 22.93 -24.14 -37.07
N LEU A 341 23.16 -23.90 -35.77
CA LEU A 341 22.19 -23.20 -34.91
C LEU A 341 21.97 -21.74 -35.36
N CYS A 342 23.01 -21.04 -35.78
CA CYS A 342 22.87 -19.70 -36.38
C CYS A 342 22.02 -19.73 -37.66
N HIS A 343 22.24 -20.68 -38.55
CA HIS A 343 21.44 -20.81 -39.78
C HIS A 343 19.99 -21.20 -39.50
N GLN A 344 19.74 -22.10 -38.54
CA GLN A 344 18.38 -22.42 -38.09
C GLN A 344 17.69 -21.18 -37.52
N LEU A 345 18.40 -20.36 -36.74
CA LEU A 345 17.88 -19.10 -36.23
C LEU A 345 17.55 -18.11 -37.37
N GLN A 346 18.41 -18.00 -38.39
CA GLN A 346 18.10 -17.19 -39.59
C GLN A 346 16.84 -17.69 -40.30
N GLN A 347 16.65 -19.00 -40.42
CA GLN A 347 15.43 -19.59 -41.00
C GLN A 347 14.20 -19.25 -40.16
N ILE A 348 14.27 -19.40 -38.84
CA ILE A 348 13.18 -19.04 -37.91
C ILE A 348 12.80 -17.57 -38.10
N ILE A 349 13.79 -16.65 -38.07
CA ILE A 349 13.54 -15.21 -38.21
C ILE A 349 12.86 -14.91 -39.55
N ALA A 350 13.37 -15.45 -40.66
CA ALA A 350 12.83 -15.20 -41.98
C ALA A 350 11.38 -15.73 -42.15
N ARG A 351 11.09 -16.91 -41.61
CA ARG A 351 9.74 -17.51 -41.69
C ARG A 351 8.73 -16.74 -40.84
N ILE A 352 9.12 -16.35 -39.62
CA ILE A 352 8.28 -15.54 -38.74
C ILE A 352 8.05 -14.15 -39.33
N ASP A 353 9.07 -13.50 -39.90
CA ASP A 353 8.92 -12.19 -40.55
C ASP A 353 7.94 -12.25 -41.74
N SER A 354 8.06 -13.30 -42.56
CA SER A 354 7.13 -13.57 -43.66
C SER A 354 5.70 -13.79 -43.15
N PHE A 355 5.54 -14.55 -42.05
CA PHE A 355 4.26 -14.79 -41.43
C PHE A 355 3.60 -13.50 -40.92
N ILE A 356 4.35 -12.67 -40.19
CA ILE A 356 3.90 -11.38 -39.65
C ILE A 356 3.46 -10.43 -40.78
N THR A 357 4.15 -10.47 -41.91
CA THR A 357 3.88 -9.56 -43.03
C THR A 357 2.67 -9.96 -43.86
N ASN A 358 2.44 -11.27 -44.02
CA ASN A 358 1.45 -11.81 -44.97
C ASN A 358 0.14 -12.27 -44.32
N THR A 359 0.11 -12.43 -43.00
CA THR A 359 -1.07 -12.96 -42.28
C THR A 359 -1.90 -11.83 -41.69
N THR A 360 -3.22 -11.99 -41.69
CA THR A 360 -4.15 -11.07 -41.04
C THR A 360 -4.19 -11.29 -39.52
N ASP A 361 -4.80 -10.37 -38.80
CA ASP A 361 -4.97 -10.46 -37.35
C ASP A 361 -5.54 -11.83 -36.94
N SER A 362 -4.86 -12.49 -36.01
CA SER A 362 -5.15 -13.86 -35.61
C SER A 362 -4.61 -14.18 -34.21
N VAL A 363 -5.21 -15.19 -33.58
CA VAL A 363 -4.79 -15.73 -32.29
C VAL A 363 -4.34 -17.17 -32.50
N LEU A 364 -3.14 -17.50 -32.02
CA LEU A 364 -2.45 -18.75 -32.30
C LEU A 364 -1.86 -19.34 -31.01
N THR A 365 -1.71 -20.65 -30.98
CA THR A 365 -0.80 -21.35 -30.07
C THR A 365 0.63 -21.34 -30.61
N VAL A 366 1.60 -21.73 -29.78
CA VAL A 366 3.00 -21.79 -30.21
C VAL A 366 3.15 -22.85 -31.31
N ASN A 367 2.59 -24.04 -31.10
CA ASN A 367 2.66 -25.11 -32.09
C ASN A 367 1.96 -24.77 -33.41
N GLU A 368 0.82 -24.05 -33.38
CA GLU A 368 0.18 -23.56 -34.61
C GLU A 368 1.08 -22.59 -35.38
N LEU A 369 1.76 -21.65 -34.69
CA LEU A 369 2.74 -20.77 -35.35
C LEU A 369 3.88 -21.58 -35.97
N LEU A 370 4.49 -22.50 -35.21
CA LEU A 370 5.62 -23.30 -35.69
C LEU A 370 5.23 -24.14 -36.92
N SER A 371 4.03 -24.73 -36.92
CA SER A 371 3.49 -25.50 -38.03
C SER A 371 3.19 -24.62 -39.25
N GLN A 372 2.51 -23.48 -39.07
CA GLN A 372 2.18 -22.55 -40.17
C GLN A 372 3.45 -21.92 -40.78
N CYS A 373 4.48 -21.66 -39.98
CA CYS A 373 5.78 -21.18 -40.42
C CYS A 373 6.68 -22.28 -41.03
N GLN A 374 6.28 -23.56 -40.95
CA GLN A 374 7.06 -24.72 -41.41
C GLN A 374 8.43 -24.84 -40.70
N ILE A 375 8.47 -24.56 -39.39
CA ILE A 375 9.68 -24.61 -38.54
C ILE A 375 9.54 -25.58 -37.36
N ASP A 376 8.49 -26.38 -37.35
CA ASP A 376 8.19 -27.45 -36.37
C ASP A 376 9.26 -28.55 -36.29
N HIS A 377 10.01 -28.77 -37.36
CA HIS A 377 11.14 -29.71 -37.40
C HIS A 377 12.41 -29.19 -36.69
N ILE A 378 12.47 -27.91 -36.30
CA ILE A 378 13.62 -27.31 -35.61
C ILE A 378 13.45 -27.51 -34.10
N ASN A 379 14.50 -28.02 -33.44
CA ASN A 379 14.49 -28.18 -31.98
C ASN A 379 14.66 -26.82 -31.30
N MET A 380 13.54 -26.21 -30.91
CA MET A 380 13.51 -24.90 -30.25
C MET A 380 14.27 -24.86 -28.93
N LEU A 381 14.32 -25.95 -28.14
CA LEU A 381 15.07 -25.98 -26.88
C LEU A 381 16.56 -25.76 -27.12
N LYS A 382 17.15 -26.38 -28.16
CA LYS A 382 18.56 -26.16 -28.53
C LYS A 382 18.82 -24.72 -28.99
N ILE A 383 17.86 -24.11 -29.67
CA ILE A 383 17.96 -22.71 -30.10
C ILE A 383 17.95 -21.79 -28.89
N VAL A 384 17.03 -22.00 -27.94
CA VAL A 384 16.96 -21.25 -26.69
C VAL A 384 18.25 -21.39 -25.88
N ASP A 385 18.74 -22.61 -25.68
CA ASP A 385 20.01 -22.87 -24.98
C ASP A 385 21.19 -22.15 -25.64
N TYR A 386 21.23 -22.11 -26.97
CA TYR A 386 22.27 -21.43 -27.72
C TYR A 386 22.17 -19.90 -27.60
N VAL A 387 20.99 -19.32 -27.77
CA VAL A 387 20.77 -17.87 -27.68
C VAL A 387 21.16 -17.37 -26.29
N GLY A 388 20.69 -18.05 -25.24
CA GLY A 388 21.00 -17.71 -23.85
C GLY A 388 22.46 -18.00 -23.48
N GLY A 389 22.92 -19.24 -23.67
CA GLY A 389 24.26 -19.68 -23.25
C GLY A 389 25.40 -18.99 -24.00
N SER A 390 25.20 -18.64 -25.27
CA SER A 390 26.20 -17.90 -26.05
C SER A 390 26.17 -16.39 -25.83
N LYS A 391 25.16 -15.87 -25.11
CA LYS A 391 24.86 -14.43 -25.01
C LYS A 391 24.79 -13.78 -26.39
N LEU A 392 24.02 -14.40 -27.30
CA LEU A 392 23.99 -14.01 -28.71
C LEU A 392 23.55 -12.56 -28.90
N SER A 393 22.55 -12.11 -28.15
CA SER A 393 22.07 -10.71 -28.16
C SER A 393 23.23 -9.72 -27.98
N THR A 394 24.05 -9.86 -26.93
CA THR A 394 25.22 -8.99 -26.69
C THR A 394 26.22 -9.03 -27.83
N LYS A 395 26.41 -10.19 -28.46
CA LYS A 395 27.32 -10.33 -29.62
C LYS A 395 26.79 -9.61 -30.86
N LEU A 396 25.48 -9.57 -31.07
CA LEU A 396 24.86 -8.95 -32.24
C LEU A 396 24.81 -7.41 -32.17
N THR A 397 24.90 -6.81 -30.98
CA THR A 397 24.85 -5.35 -30.79
C THR A 397 25.85 -4.61 -31.69
N GLY A 398 27.07 -5.13 -31.85
CA GLY A 398 28.13 -4.53 -32.67
C GLY A 398 27.99 -4.74 -34.19
N TYR A 399 26.93 -5.41 -34.65
CA TYR A 399 26.73 -5.79 -36.07
C TYR A 399 25.57 -5.07 -36.74
N TYR A 400 24.93 -4.14 -36.02
CA TYR A 400 23.95 -3.23 -36.60
C TYR A 400 24.62 -2.26 -37.59
N PRO A 401 23.93 -1.86 -38.67
CA PRO A 401 24.45 -0.88 -39.62
C PRO A 401 24.78 0.44 -38.92
N SER A 402 25.95 1.02 -39.20
CA SER A 402 26.51 2.18 -38.50
C SER A 402 25.64 3.45 -38.49
N SER A 403 24.59 3.52 -39.32
CA SER A 403 23.59 4.60 -39.36
C SER A 403 22.47 4.47 -38.32
N GLU A 404 22.34 3.31 -37.69
CA GLU A 404 21.37 3.01 -36.64
C GLU A 404 22.15 2.36 -35.49
N HIS A 405 22.46 3.09 -34.42
CA HIS A 405 22.97 2.45 -33.21
C HIS A 405 21.99 1.33 -32.83
N GLY A 406 22.45 0.08 -32.82
CA GLY A 406 21.60 -1.08 -32.59
C GLY A 406 20.86 -0.91 -31.28
N ASP A 407 19.54 -0.75 -31.34
CA ASP A 407 18.72 -0.58 -30.15
C ASP A 407 18.80 -1.88 -29.33
N PRO A 408 19.48 -1.90 -28.17
CA PRO A 408 19.69 -3.11 -27.38
C PRO A 408 18.36 -3.74 -26.96
N ASN A 409 17.30 -2.93 -26.89
CA ASN A 409 15.95 -3.39 -26.58
C ASN A 409 15.41 -4.37 -27.63
N ILE A 410 15.75 -4.18 -28.91
CA ILE A 410 15.29 -5.07 -30.00
C ILE A 410 15.84 -6.49 -29.81
N LEU A 411 17.15 -6.59 -29.50
CA LEU A 411 17.82 -7.89 -29.34
C LEU A 411 17.36 -8.63 -28.08
N ASN A 412 17.07 -7.91 -27.01
CA ASN A 412 16.54 -8.50 -25.78
C ASN A 412 15.09 -8.96 -25.95
N SER A 413 14.24 -8.14 -26.58
CA SER A 413 12.86 -8.53 -26.92
C SER A 413 12.85 -9.75 -27.83
N PHE A 414 13.76 -9.82 -28.81
CA PHE A 414 13.91 -10.99 -29.66
C PHE A 414 14.36 -12.23 -28.89
N SER A 415 15.36 -12.11 -28.00
CA SER A 415 15.84 -13.26 -27.19
C SER A 415 14.73 -13.79 -26.29
N THR A 416 14.00 -12.89 -25.63
CA THR A 416 12.83 -13.22 -24.82
C THR A 416 11.76 -13.93 -25.66
N PHE A 417 11.49 -13.43 -26.87
CA PHE A 417 10.52 -14.05 -27.78
C PHE A 417 10.93 -15.45 -28.20
N ILE A 418 12.21 -15.69 -28.54
CA ILE A 418 12.72 -17.03 -28.86
C ILE A 418 12.56 -17.99 -27.67
N GLU A 419 12.81 -17.54 -26.44
CA GLU A 419 12.51 -18.33 -25.24
C GLU A 419 11.02 -18.70 -25.14
N ARG A 420 10.12 -17.75 -25.45
CA ARG A 420 8.68 -17.99 -25.40
C ARG A 420 8.18 -18.95 -26.48
N LEU A 421 8.89 -19.09 -27.60
CA LEU A 421 8.59 -20.11 -28.62
C LEU A 421 8.89 -21.54 -28.16
N ALA A 422 9.55 -21.73 -27.01
CA ALA A 422 9.71 -23.04 -26.38
C ALA A 422 8.72 -23.28 -25.23
N ALA A 423 7.81 -22.35 -24.96
CA ALA A 423 6.79 -22.49 -23.92
C ALA A 423 5.70 -23.49 -24.33
N ALA A 424 5.03 -24.10 -23.35
CA ALA A 424 3.92 -25.00 -23.61
C ALA A 424 2.68 -24.26 -24.12
N ASP A 425 1.93 -24.89 -25.02
CA ASP A 425 0.69 -24.33 -25.59
C ASP A 425 -0.38 -24.04 -24.54
N VAL A 426 -0.34 -24.68 -23.38
CA VAL A 426 -1.30 -24.44 -22.31
C VAL A 426 -1.05 -23.11 -21.59
N ASP A 427 0.20 -22.65 -21.59
CA ASP A 427 0.67 -21.55 -20.73
C ASP A 427 0.67 -20.18 -21.41
N GLY A 428 0.57 -20.11 -22.74
CA GLY A 428 0.62 -18.84 -23.47
C GLY A 428 -0.10 -18.83 -24.81
N ARG A 429 -0.30 -17.62 -25.36
CA ARG A 429 -0.92 -17.39 -26.67
C ARG A 429 -0.12 -16.37 -27.47
N LEU A 430 -0.14 -16.52 -28.78
CA LEU A 430 0.41 -15.57 -29.72
C LEU A 430 -0.74 -14.79 -30.37
N ILE A 431 -0.65 -13.47 -30.35
CA ILE A 431 -1.65 -12.57 -30.93
C ILE A 431 -0.94 -11.75 -32.00
N LEU A 432 -1.38 -11.91 -33.24
CA LEU A 432 -0.94 -11.10 -34.36
C LEU A 432 -1.91 -9.92 -34.51
N THR A 433 -1.39 -8.70 -34.43
CA THR A 433 -2.17 -7.47 -34.64
C THR A 433 -1.32 -6.46 -35.38
N SER A 434 -1.81 -5.93 -36.51
CA SER A 434 -1.14 -4.83 -37.22
C SER A 434 0.37 -5.07 -37.49
N LYS A 435 0.71 -6.25 -38.02
CA LYS A 435 2.10 -6.69 -38.31
C LYS A 435 3.01 -6.77 -37.08
N THR A 436 2.41 -7.05 -35.93
CA THR A 436 3.13 -7.20 -34.69
C THR A 436 2.63 -8.45 -33.98
N LEU A 437 3.56 -9.33 -33.63
CA LEU A 437 3.27 -10.60 -33.00
C LEU A 437 3.64 -10.53 -31.52
N LYS A 438 2.62 -10.61 -30.68
CA LYS A 438 2.75 -10.54 -29.22
C LYS A 438 2.53 -11.92 -28.61
N TYR A 439 3.48 -12.38 -27.81
CA TYR A 439 3.27 -13.51 -26.91
C TYR A 439 2.68 -12.98 -25.59
N VAL A 440 1.61 -13.61 -25.14
CA VAL A 440 0.90 -13.34 -23.89
C VAL A 440 0.97 -14.58 -23.02
N SER A 441 1.48 -14.41 -21.78
CA SER A 441 1.38 -15.45 -20.76
C SER A 441 -0.05 -15.54 -20.22
N LEU A 442 -0.57 -16.77 -20.12
CA LEU A 442 -1.88 -17.09 -19.58
C LEU A 442 -1.80 -17.70 -18.17
N ASN A 443 -0.66 -18.27 -17.82
CA ASN A 443 -0.47 -19.02 -16.58
C ASN A 443 0.55 -18.33 -15.65
N PRO A 444 0.12 -17.37 -14.81
CA PRO A 444 1.02 -16.68 -13.89
C PRO A 444 1.48 -17.57 -12.71
N SER A 445 0.84 -18.72 -12.49
CA SER A 445 1.17 -19.61 -11.35
C SER A 445 2.58 -20.19 -11.44
N LEU A 446 3.11 -20.42 -12.65
CA LEU A 446 4.45 -20.97 -12.86
C LEU A 446 5.56 -20.15 -12.19
N VAL A 447 5.40 -18.82 -12.12
CA VAL A 447 6.38 -17.95 -11.44
C VAL A 447 6.29 -18.10 -9.92
N MET A 448 5.06 -18.21 -9.40
CA MET A 448 4.81 -18.30 -7.97
C MET A 448 5.09 -19.70 -7.42
N GLU A 449 4.96 -20.76 -8.20
CA GLU A 449 5.33 -22.13 -7.81
C GLU A 449 6.83 -22.23 -7.45
N ASP A 450 7.70 -21.59 -8.23
CA ASP A 450 9.14 -21.49 -7.93
C ASP A 450 9.38 -20.75 -6.60
N ILE A 451 8.64 -19.68 -6.33
CA ILE A 451 8.81 -18.86 -5.11
C ILE A 451 8.24 -19.57 -3.87
N CYS A 452 7.07 -20.18 -3.99
CA CYS A 452 6.37 -20.84 -2.88
C CYS A 452 6.99 -22.20 -2.53
N ARG A 453 7.81 -22.78 -3.40
CA ARG A 453 8.63 -23.94 -3.01
C ARG A 453 9.66 -23.57 -1.96
N ASP A 454 10.21 -22.36 -2.06
CA ASP A 454 11.38 -21.95 -1.30
C ASP A 454 11.03 -21.05 -0.09
N ALA A 455 9.93 -20.30 -0.14
CA ALA A 455 9.58 -19.30 0.87
C ALA A 455 8.11 -19.27 1.32
N HIS A 456 7.92 -18.88 2.59
CA HIS A 456 6.61 -18.49 3.11
C HIS A 456 6.14 -17.24 2.39
N THR A 457 4.94 -17.25 1.83
CA THR A 457 4.44 -16.14 0.99
C THR A 457 3.17 -15.54 1.58
N ILE A 458 3.14 -14.22 1.75
CA ILE A 458 1.95 -13.48 2.18
C ILE A 458 1.55 -12.49 1.09
N ASP A 459 0.29 -12.57 0.65
CA ASP A 459 -0.28 -11.88 -0.52
C ASP A 459 -1.65 -11.24 -0.18
N ASP A 460 -2.21 -10.45 -1.08
CA ASP A 460 -3.58 -9.88 -1.08
C ASP A 460 -4.42 -10.43 -2.25
N VAL A 461 -3.93 -11.45 -3.00
CA VAL A 461 -4.52 -11.88 -4.27
C VAL A 461 -4.79 -13.38 -4.42
N THR A 462 -5.90 -13.60 -5.14
CA THR A 462 -6.63 -14.80 -5.54
C THR A 462 -5.86 -16.10 -5.78
N LEU A 463 -6.61 -17.20 -5.65
CA LEU A 463 -6.28 -18.59 -6.01
C LEU A 463 -5.69 -18.82 -7.43
N GLN A 464 -5.65 -17.83 -8.33
CA GLN A 464 -5.03 -17.97 -9.66
C GLN A 464 -3.52 -18.22 -9.58
N LEU A 465 -2.86 -17.69 -8.56
CA LEU A 465 -1.42 -17.87 -8.34
C LEU A 465 -1.09 -19.20 -7.66
N PHE A 466 -2.10 -19.84 -7.06
CA PHE A 466 -1.93 -21.03 -6.20
C PHE A 466 -2.96 -22.10 -6.57
N PRO A 467 -2.88 -22.71 -7.76
CA PRO A 467 -3.85 -23.71 -8.20
C PRO A 467 -3.80 -25.00 -7.37
N THR A 468 -2.63 -25.37 -6.87
CA THR A 468 -2.37 -26.61 -6.11
C THR A 468 -2.32 -26.41 -4.60
N ALA A 469 -1.98 -25.20 -4.14
CA ALA A 469 -1.90 -24.87 -2.72
C ALA A 469 -3.20 -24.25 -2.21
N LYS A 470 -3.58 -24.55 -0.96
CA LYS A 470 -4.73 -23.94 -0.29
C LYS A 470 -4.24 -22.78 0.59
N PRO A 471 -4.31 -21.51 0.13
CA PRO A 471 -3.86 -20.39 0.93
C PRO A 471 -4.76 -20.17 2.14
N HIS A 472 -4.18 -19.68 3.23
CA HIS A 472 -4.91 -19.22 4.40
C HIS A 472 -5.40 -17.80 4.16
N ILE A 473 -6.72 -17.61 4.04
CA ILE A 473 -7.31 -16.31 3.74
C ILE A 473 -7.80 -15.68 5.04
N PHE A 474 -7.37 -14.46 5.31
CA PHE A 474 -7.91 -13.59 6.35
C PHE A 474 -8.23 -12.22 5.76
N SER A 475 -9.46 -11.76 5.97
CA SER A 475 -9.87 -10.40 5.61
C SER A 475 -10.20 -9.63 6.88
N CYS A 476 -9.49 -8.52 7.09
CA CYS A 476 -9.81 -7.56 8.13
C CYS A 476 -11.19 -6.94 7.89
N GLY A 477 -11.95 -6.71 8.97
CA GLY A 477 -13.09 -5.79 8.94
C GLY A 477 -12.68 -4.32 8.69
N HIS A 478 -13.62 -3.39 8.80
CA HIS A 478 -13.24 -1.97 8.98
C HIS A 478 -12.87 -1.70 10.44
N LEU A 479 -12.22 -0.56 10.72
CA LEU A 479 -12.02 -0.08 12.09
C LEU A 479 -13.35 -0.13 12.90
N PRO A 480 -13.36 -0.68 14.14
CA PRO A 480 -14.59 -0.97 14.89
C PRO A 480 -15.54 0.22 15.11
N GLU A 481 -15.01 1.44 15.14
CA GLU A 481 -15.76 2.66 15.46
C GLU A 481 -16.47 3.31 14.24
N THR A 482 -16.27 2.80 13.02
CA THR A 482 -16.63 3.51 11.79
C THR A 482 -17.92 3.06 11.12
N ARG A 483 -18.75 2.20 11.75
CA ARG A 483 -20.03 1.77 11.14
C ARG A 483 -20.92 2.95 10.76
N HIS A 484 -20.74 4.10 11.43
CA HIS A 484 -21.46 5.35 11.18
C HIS A 484 -20.73 6.31 10.23
N ASN A 485 -19.48 6.03 9.87
CA ASN A 485 -18.64 6.94 9.08
C ASN A 485 -18.68 6.61 7.59
N VAL A 486 -19.26 5.48 7.21
CA VAL A 486 -19.40 5.06 5.80
C VAL A 486 -20.86 4.89 5.48
N LEU A 487 -21.32 5.56 4.43
CA LEU A 487 -22.62 5.30 3.83
C LEU A 487 -22.41 4.68 2.45
N GLY A 488 -22.85 3.44 2.24
CA GLY A 488 -22.89 2.84 0.92
C GLY A 488 -24.29 2.93 0.32
N LEU A 489 -24.42 3.37 -0.93
CA LEU A 489 -25.69 3.47 -1.65
C LEU A 489 -25.59 2.73 -2.98
N VAL A 490 -26.53 1.83 -3.25
CA VAL A 490 -26.68 1.16 -4.55
C VAL A 490 -27.92 1.74 -5.23
N VAL A 491 -27.71 2.55 -6.26
CA VAL A 491 -28.77 3.24 -6.99
C VAL A 491 -28.91 2.59 -8.36
N GLY A 492 -30.08 2.01 -8.61
CA GLY A 492 -30.39 1.31 -9.86
C GLY A 492 -31.39 2.05 -10.73
N ILE A 493 -32.08 3.06 -10.18
CA ILE A 493 -33.08 3.85 -10.88
C ILE A 493 -32.81 5.31 -10.57
N GLY A 494 -32.65 6.15 -11.60
CA GLY A 494 -32.39 7.59 -11.40
C GLY A 494 -33.68 8.40 -11.20
N PRO A 495 -33.57 9.73 -11.09
CA PRO A 495 -34.68 10.64 -10.72
C PRO A 495 -35.85 10.64 -11.71
N GLY A 496 -35.60 10.41 -12.99
CA GLY A 496 -36.58 10.25 -14.06
C GLY A 496 -37.23 8.88 -14.11
N ASN A 497 -36.96 8.02 -13.11
CA ASN A 497 -37.45 6.64 -13.05
C ASN A 497 -36.90 5.74 -14.17
N VAL A 498 -35.72 6.06 -14.70
CA VAL A 498 -35.04 5.28 -15.73
C VAL A 498 -34.07 4.29 -15.05
N PRO A 499 -34.08 3.00 -15.43
CA PRO A 499 -33.10 2.03 -14.95
C PRO A 499 -31.68 2.43 -15.38
N LEU A 500 -30.81 2.67 -14.39
CA LEU A 500 -29.40 3.00 -14.59
C LEU A 500 -28.64 1.73 -14.96
N ASN A 501 -28.50 1.48 -16.26
CA ASN A 501 -27.78 0.32 -16.79
C ASN A 501 -26.77 0.75 -17.85
N PHE A 502 -25.51 0.81 -17.47
CA PHE A 502 -24.44 1.34 -18.31
C PHE A 502 -23.75 0.26 -19.16
N THR A 503 -24.50 -0.70 -19.72
CA THR A 503 -23.97 -1.61 -20.76
C THR A 503 -23.65 -0.85 -22.04
N HIS A 504 -22.62 -1.28 -22.79
CA HIS A 504 -22.18 -0.64 -24.03
C HIS A 504 -23.31 -0.37 -25.04
N SER A 505 -24.28 -1.29 -25.16
CA SER A 505 -25.42 -1.14 -26.05
C SER A 505 -26.40 -0.01 -25.68
N LYS A 506 -26.29 0.56 -24.48
CA LYS A 506 -27.17 1.61 -23.94
C LYS A 506 -26.46 2.96 -23.79
N TRP A 507 -25.20 3.09 -24.19
CA TRP A 507 -24.45 4.36 -24.01
C TRP A 507 -24.97 5.51 -24.88
N GLU A 508 -25.62 5.18 -26.00
CA GLU A 508 -26.26 6.15 -26.89
C GLU A 508 -27.72 6.46 -26.50
N ASP A 509 -28.22 5.86 -25.42
CA ASP A 509 -29.58 6.11 -24.92
C ASP A 509 -29.66 7.49 -24.26
N GLU A 510 -30.37 8.42 -24.91
CA GLU A 510 -30.54 9.79 -24.45
C GLU A 510 -31.29 9.89 -23.12
N GLU A 511 -32.25 8.98 -22.84
CA GLU A 511 -33.01 8.99 -21.58
C GLU A 511 -32.10 8.61 -20.42
N LEU A 512 -31.28 7.56 -20.58
CA LEU A 512 -30.30 7.13 -19.59
C LEU A 512 -29.27 8.23 -19.29
N MET A 513 -28.73 8.88 -20.33
CA MET A 513 -27.74 9.94 -20.17
C MET A 513 -28.34 11.20 -19.53
N THR A 514 -29.59 11.52 -19.85
CA THR A 514 -30.33 12.60 -19.18
C THR A 514 -30.54 12.28 -17.69
N ASP A 515 -30.90 11.04 -17.36
CA ASP A 515 -31.15 10.63 -15.98
C ASP A 515 -29.87 10.57 -15.14
N LEU A 516 -28.75 10.13 -15.74
CA LEU A 516 -27.41 10.23 -15.14
C LEU A 516 -27.04 11.70 -14.89
N SER A 517 -27.25 12.59 -15.86
CA SER A 517 -26.96 14.02 -15.72
C SER A 517 -27.75 14.64 -14.56
N GLN A 518 -29.05 14.34 -14.47
CA GLN A 518 -29.89 14.80 -13.35
C GLN A 518 -29.45 14.21 -12.01
N THR A 519 -29.09 12.92 -11.99
CA THR A 519 -28.53 12.25 -10.80
C THR A 519 -27.28 12.97 -10.31
N LEU A 520 -26.31 13.22 -11.21
CA LEU A 520 -25.07 13.91 -10.89
C LEU A 520 -25.37 15.33 -10.43
N GLN A 521 -26.16 16.10 -11.18
CA GLN A 521 -26.56 17.47 -10.79
C GLN A 521 -27.17 17.52 -9.40
N ASN A 522 -28.10 16.62 -9.06
CA ASN A 522 -28.75 16.61 -7.75
C ASN A 522 -27.77 16.30 -6.61
N VAL A 523 -26.80 15.42 -6.84
CA VAL A 523 -25.74 15.14 -5.87
C VAL A 523 -24.73 16.30 -5.81
N THR A 524 -24.48 16.97 -6.93
CA THR A 524 -23.44 18.02 -7.07
C THR A 524 -23.96 19.44 -6.92
N ASN A 525 -25.26 19.69 -6.76
CA ASN A 525 -25.84 21.03 -6.54
C ASN A 525 -25.36 21.70 -5.22
N ILE A 526 -24.44 21.05 -4.51
CA ILE A 526 -23.71 21.52 -3.32
C ILE A 526 -22.26 21.95 -3.68
N VAL A 527 -21.85 21.90 -4.96
CA VAL A 527 -20.48 22.19 -5.44
C VAL A 527 -20.38 23.64 -5.96
N PRO A 528 -19.84 24.59 -5.17
CA PRO A 528 -19.74 25.99 -5.58
C PRO A 528 -18.61 26.32 -6.57
N ASP A 529 -17.49 25.57 -6.62
CA ASP A 529 -16.24 26.09 -7.22
C ASP A 529 -15.65 25.24 -8.36
N GLY A 530 -16.42 24.31 -8.94
CA GLY A 530 -16.17 23.79 -10.30
C GLY A 530 -15.97 22.28 -10.47
N ILE A 531 -15.88 21.87 -11.73
CA ILE A 531 -15.71 20.48 -12.20
C ILE A 531 -14.31 20.30 -12.76
N PHE A 532 -13.57 19.33 -12.24
CA PHE A 532 -12.24 18.91 -12.66
C PHE A 532 -12.37 17.56 -13.38
N ILE A 533 -11.72 17.40 -14.54
CA ILE A 533 -11.89 16.21 -15.37
C ILE A 533 -10.53 15.62 -15.73
N GLU A 534 -10.35 14.33 -15.47
CA GLU A 534 -9.25 13.54 -16.01
C GLU A 534 -9.50 13.28 -17.50
N SER A 535 -8.74 13.95 -18.36
CA SER A 535 -8.78 13.66 -19.80
C SER A 535 -7.96 12.42 -20.12
N PRO A 536 -8.45 11.52 -21.00
CA PRO A 536 -7.66 10.40 -21.51
C PRO A 536 -6.35 10.92 -22.12
N GLY A 537 -5.21 10.40 -21.66
CA GLY A 537 -3.89 10.80 -22.16
C GLY A 537 -3.34 12.14 -21.64
N ALA A 538 -3.96 12.76 -20.64
CA ALA A 538 -3.46 14.00 -20.05
C ALA A 538 -2.04 13.82 -19.48
N THR A 539 -1.10 14.65 -19.93
CA THR A 539 0.28 14.68 -19.44
C THR A 539 0.42 15.32 -18.05
N ASP A 540 -0.53 16.19 -17.66
CA ASP A 540 -0.39 17.11 -16.52
C ASP A 540 -1.37 16.82 -15.36
N ILE A 541 -1.54 15.54 -15.00
CA ILE A 541 -2.46 15.08 -13.95
C ILE A 541 -2.13 15.67 -12.57
N GLU A 542 -0.85 15.91 -12.28
CA GLU A 542 -0.43 16.56 -11.03
C GLU A 542 -0.93 18.00 -10.91
N LYS A 543 -1.01 18.72 -12.04
CA LYS A 543 -1.52 20.09 -12.08
C LYS A 543 -3.03 20.10 -11.86
N LEU A 544 -3.74 19.15 -12.46
CA LEU A 544 -5.18 18.94 -12.23
C LEU A 544 -5.46 18.71 -10.74
N LEU A 545 -4.72 17.79 -10.11
CA LEU A 545 -4.88 17.47 -8.70
C LEU A 545 -4.55 18.67 -7.79
N ARG A 546 -3.48 19.41 -8.08
CA ARG A 546 -3.13 20.63 -7.33
C ARG A 546 -4.23 21.69 -7.40
N ASN A 547 -4.81 21.89 -8.58
CA ASN A 547 -5.90 22.85 -8.76
C ASN A 547 -7.17 22.38 -8.02
N TYR A 548 -7.48 21.08 -8.06
CA TYR A 548 -8.58 20.49 -7.29
C TYR A 548 -8.40 20.68 -5.78
N GLN A 549 -7.21 20.38 -5.25
CA GLN A 549 -6.89 20.58 -3.83
C GLN A 549 -7.01 22.05 -3.42
N HIS A 550 -6.50 22.97 -4.26
CA HIS A 550 -6.64 24.40 -4.03
C HIS A 550 -8.12 24.83 -4.00
N ALA A 551 -8.90 24.34 -4.96
CA ALA A 551 -10.33 24.59 -5.05
C ALA A 551 -11.16 23.89 -3.97
N ILE A 552 -10.62 22.99 -3.15
CA ILE A 552 -11.29 22.48 -1.94
C ILE A 552 -10.93 23.34 -0.73
N ALA A 553 -9.70 23.85 -0.68
CA ALA A 553 -9.21 24.65 0.44
C ALA A 553 -9.88 26.04 0.52
N THR A 554 -10.26 26.63 -0.62
CA THR A 554 -10.75 28.02 -0.71
C THR A 554 -12.28 28.15 -0.75
N SER A 555 -12.99 27.04 -0.70
CA SER A 555 -14.29 26.83 -1.34
C SER A 555 -15.24 26.01 -0.46
N LYS A 556 -16.55 25.95 -0.78
CA LYS A 556 -17.46 24.97 -0.16
C LYS A 556 -17.49 23.58 -0.83
N GLY A 557 -16.79 23.36 -1.96
CA GLY A 557 -16.68 22.05 -2.62
C GLY A 557 -16.29 22.09 -4.12
N ALA A 558 -15.76 20.97 -4.61
CA ALA A 558 -15.38 20.71 -6.00
C ALA A 558 -15.80 19.30 -6.44
N LEU A 559 -16.01 19.08 -7.75
CA LEU A 559 -16.27 17.77 -8.34
C LEU A 559 -15.05 17.31 -9.15
N LEU A 560 -14.57 16.09 -8.94
CA LEU A 560 -13.52 15.47 -9.73
C LEU A 560 -14.06 14.27 -10.49
N LEU A 561 -14.04 14.33 -11.82
CA LEU A 561 -14.34 13.23 -12.72
C LEU A 561 -13.03 12.52 -13.05
N ALA A 562 -12.93 11.25 -12.67
CA ALA A 562 -11.76 10.40 -12.90
C ALA A 562 -12.16 9.12 -13.63
N VAL A 563 -11.23 8.53 -14.36
CA VAL A 563 -11.42 7.25 -15.06
C VAL A 563 -11.07 6.11 -14.10
N MET A 564 -11.97 5.14 -13.93
CA MET A 564 -11.69 3.92 -13.15
C MET A 564 -10.55 3.13 -13.80
N GLY A 565 -9.53 2.76 -13.02
CA GLY A 565 -8.28 2.17 -13.52
C GLY A 565 -7.31 3.19 -14.16
N GLY A 566 -7.65 4.49 -14.14
CA GLY A 566 -6.77 5.60 -14.50
C GLY A 566 -5.82 6.01 -13.37
N ARG A 567 -4.97 7.01 -13.62
CA ARG A 567 -3.90 7.36 -12.65
C ARG A 567 -4.46 7.95 -11.37
N LEU A 568 -5.55 8.71 -11.42
CA LEU A 568 -6.18 9.31 -10.24
C LEU A 568 -6.88 8.26 -9.36
N SER A 569 -7.50 7.24 -9.98
CA SER A 569 -8.20 6.16 -9.29
C SER A 569 -7.28 4.98 -8.89
N GLU A 570 -5.98 5.05 -9.19
CA GLU A 570 -4.97 4.08 -8.77
C GLU A 570 -3.85 4.67 -7.87
N GLY A 571 -3.31 5.85 -8.22
CA GLY A 571 -2.08 6.38 -7.61
C GLY A 571 -2.24 7.50 -6.59
N VAL A 572 -3.44 8.09 -6.45
CA VAL A 572 -3.64 9.31 -5.65
C VAL A 572 -4.31 9.03 -4.30
N ASN A 573 -3.77 9.65 -3.25
CA ASN A 573 -4.34 9.63 -1.91
C ASN A 573 -5.33 10.80 -1.72
N PHE A 574 -6.61 10.49 -1.52
CA PHE A 574 -7.66 11.46 -1.20
C PHE A 574 -7.95 11.41 0.30
N SER A 575 -7.14 12.09 1.12
CA SER A 575 -7.38 12.18 2.56
C SER A 575 -8.36 13.30 2.89
N ASP A 576 -9.07 13.14 4.01
CA ASP A 576 -9.86 14.20 4.61
C ASP A 576 -10.84 14.84 3.59
N ARG A 577 -10.89 16.17 3.53
CA ARG A 577 -11.87 16.93 2.74
C ARG A 577 -11.82 16.65 1.24
N LEU A 578 -10.82 15.91 0.75
CA LEU A 578 -10.61 15.66 -0.67
C LEU A 578 -11.61 14.69 -1.31
N ALA A 579 -12.27 13.80 -0.55
CA ALA A 579 -13.24 12.84 -1.11
C ALA A 579 -14.37 12.46 -0.12
N ARG A 580 -15.24 13.41 0.23
CA ARG A 580 -16.40 13.14 1.12
C ARG A 580 -17.49 12.29 0.48
N ALA A 581 -17.57 12.29 -0.85
CA ALA A 581 -18.46 11.44 -1.63
C ALA A 581 -17.71 10.86 -2.83
N VAL A 582 -17.82 9.56 -3.04
CA VAL A 582 -17.29 8.85 -4.21
C VAL A 582 -18.47 8.29 -5.00
N ILE A 583 -18.60 8.70 -6.25
CA ILE A 583 -19.66 8.24 -7.15
C ILE A 583 -19.02 7.32 -8.19
N VAL A 584 -19.46 6.07 -8.22
CA VAL A 584 -19.03 5.08 -9.21
C VAL A 584 -20.14 4.93 -10.25
N VAL A 585 -19.86 5.31 -11.49
CA VAL A 585 -20.81 5.25 -12.60
C VAL A 585 -20.55 3.98 -13.42
N GLY A 586 -21.52 3.07 -13.43
CA GLY A 586 -21.43 1.81 -14.16
C GLY A 586 -20.46 0.79 -13.57
N LEU A 587 -20.22 -0.27 -14.34
CA LEU A 587 -19.30 -1.36 -14.03
C LEU A 587 -18.18 -1.38 -15.08
N PRO A 588 -16.89 -1.25 -14.70
CA PRO A 588 -15.77 -1.18 -15.63
C PRO A 588 -15.38 -2.57 -16.14
N TYR A 589 -16.28 -3.24 -16.87
CA TYR A 589 -15.97 -4.52 -17.52
C TYR A 589 -14.86 -4.32 -18.55
N PRO A 590 -13.90 -5.27 -18.64
CA PRO A 590 -12.87 -5.20 -19.66
C PRO A 590 -13.48 -5.42 -21.05
N ASN A 591 -12.78 -4.97 -22.09
CA ASN A 591 -13.23 -5.08 -23.46
C ASN A 591 -13.27 -6.56 -23.90
N ILE A 592 -14.46 -7.07 -24.22
CA ILE A 592 -14.63 -8.46 -24.69
C ILE A 592 -14.13 -8.69 -26.12
N TYR A 593 -13.82 -7.63 -26.86
CA TYR A 593 -13.19 -7.71 -28.17
C TYR A 593 -11.66 -7.71 -28.09
N ASP A 594 -11.10 -7.47 -26.90
CA ASP A 594 -9.66 -7.61 -26.68
C ASP A 594 -9.28 -9.09 -26.63
N ALA A 595 -8.48 -9.51 -27.62
CA ALA A 595 -8.07 -10.89 -27.78
C ALA A 595 -7.29 -11.41 -26.56
N GLU A 596 -6.46 -10.57 -25.95
CA GLU A 596 -5.66 -10.92 -24.77
C GLU A 596 -6.55 -11.24 -23.56
N THR A 597 -7.49 -10.34 -23.24
CA THR A 597 -8.47 -10.55 -22.17
C THR A 597 -9.30 -11.81 -22.40
N MET A 598 -9.75 -12.04 -23.63
CA MET A 598 -10.58 -13.21 -23.95
C MET A 598 -9.81 -14.53 -23.88
N GLU A 599 -8.54 -14.57 -24.29
CA GLU A 599 -7.72 -15.77 -24.13
C GLU A 599 -7.43 -16.09 -22.66
N ARG A 600 -7.22 -15.07 -21.82
CA ARG A 600 -7.11 -15.26 -20.36
C ARG A 600 -8.40 -15.82 -19.76
N ALA A 601 -9.54 -15.26 -20.14
CA ALA A 601 -10.84 -15.73 -19.67
C ALA A 601 -11.11 -17.19 -20.11
N ARG A 602 -10.76 -17.55 -21.36
CA ARG A 602 -10.83 -18.93 -21.87
C ARG A 602 -9.92 -19.87 -21.12
N HIS A 603 -8.68 -19.45 -20.84
CA HIS A 603 -7.74 -20.24 -20.05
C HIS A 603 -8.27 -20.51 -18.63
N TYR A 604 -8.79 -19.47 -17.96
CA TYR A 604 -9.40 -19.61 -16.65
C TYR A 604 -10.60 -20.57 -16.66
N SER A 605 -11.42 -20.55 -17.71
CA SER A 605 -12.50 -21.53 -17.92
C SER A 605 -12.02 -22.95 -18.14
N ARG A 606 -10.87 -23.17 -18.78
CA ARG A 606 -10.30 -24.53 -18.91
C ARG A 606 -9.89 -25.10 -17.55
N LEU A 607 -9.42 -24.25 -16.64
CA LEU A 607 -8.99 -24.66 -15.30
C LEU A 607 -10.17 -24.89 -14.34
N ARG A 608 -11.24 -24.09 -14.43
CA ARG A 608 -12.34 -24.06 -13.44
C ARG A 608 -13.74 -24.44 -13.95
N GLY A 609 -13.89 -24.67 -15.25
CA GLY A 609 -15.18 -25.00 -15.88
C GLY A 609 -15.80 -23.86 -16.69
N SER A 610 -16.91 -24.16 -17.36
CA SER A 610 -17.54 -23.28 -18.36
C SER A 610 -17.98 -21.92 -17.82
N ASP A 611 -18.46 -21.85 -16.58
CA ASP A 611 -19.01 -20.61 -16.01
C ASP A 611 -17.92 -19.66 -15.47
N ALA A 612 -16.68 -20.13 -15.38
CA ALA A 612 -15.58 -19.39 -14.76
C ALA A 612 -15.13 -18.17 -15.59
N SER A 613 -15.36 -18.14 -16.90
CA SER A 613 -15.02 -17.00 -17.76
C SER A 613 -15.80 -15.74 -17.37
N SER A 614 -17.11 -15.86 -17.12
CA SER A 614 -17.91 -14.74 -16.65
C SER A 614 -17.47 -14.28 -15.26
N GLU A 615 -17.13 -15.22 -14.38
CA GLU A 615 -16.62 -14.92 -13.05
C GLU A 615 -15.28 -14.18 -13.12
N PHE A 616 -14.37 -14.58 -14.02
CA PHE A 616 -13.08 -13.92 -14.27
C PHE A 616 -13.26 -12.46 -14.67
N LEU A 617 -14.11 -12.20 -15.66
CA LEU A 617 -14.38 -10.83 -16.14
C LEU A 617 -15.03 -9.97 -15.06
N GLU A 618 -15.97 -10.54 -14.30
CA GLU A 618 -16.60 -9.86 -13.17
C GLU A 618 -15.59 -9.59 -12.04
N ASN A 619 -14.65 -10.49 -11.77
CA ASN A 619 -13.62 -10.29 -10.76
C ASN A 619 -12.66 -9.16 -11.15
N ILE A 620 -12.26 -9.06 -12.43
CA ILE A 620 -11.49 -7.91 -12.93
C ILE A 620 -12.26 -6.61 -12.72
N CYS A 621 -13.53 -6.59 -13.12
CA CYS A 621 -14.43 -5.45 -12.98
C CYS A 621 -14.52 -4.99 -11.51
N MET A 622 -14.83 -5.92 -10.60
CA MET A 622 -15.02 -5.62 -9.18
C MET A 622 -13.71 -5.27 -8.48
N ARG A 623 -12.57 -5.80 -8.91
CA ARG A 623 -11.24 -5.38 -8.41
C ARG A 623 -11.01 -3.88 -8.66
N THR A 624 -11.30 -3.40 -9.86
CA THR A 624 -11.17 -1.97 -10.20
C THR A 624 -12.14 -1.09 -9.40
N VAL A 625 -13.39 -1.56 -9.20
CA VAL A 625 -14.37 -0.86 -8.34
C VAL A 625 -13.87 -0.80 -6.90
N ASN A 626 -13.41 -1.91 -6.34
CA ASN A 626 -12.95 -2.02 -4.96
C ASN A 626 -11.73 -1.13 -4.69
N GLN A 627 -10.79 -1.04 -5.63
CA GLN A 627 -9.67 -0.10 -5.57
C GLN A 627 -10.13 1.36 -5.58
N THR A 628 -11.15 1.68 -6.37
CA THR A 628 -11.69 3.04 -6.47
C THR A 628 -12.40 3.46 -5.18
N VAL A 629 -13.28 2.61 -4.64
CA VAL A 629 -14.01 2.91 -3.39
C VAL A 629 -13.12 2.90 -2.15
N GLY A 630 -12.06 2.08 -2.15
CA GLY A 630 -11.07 2.03 -1.07
C GLY A 630 -10.24 3.32 -0.91
N ARG A 631 -10.43 4.32 -1.78
CA ARG A 631 -9.78 5.63 -1.64
C ARG A 631 -10.48 6.59 -0.71
N ALA A 632 -11.75 6.34 -0.43
CA ALA A 632 -12.64 7.27 0.25
C ALA A 632 -12.35 7.42 1.75
N ILE A 633 -11.69 6.43 2.37
CA ILE A 633 -11.47 6.38 3.82
C ILE A 633 -9.99 6.06 4.09
N ARG A 634 -9.36 6.87 4.95
CA ARG A 634 -7.92 6.75 5.24
C ARG A 634 -7.55 6.56 6.70
N HIS A 635 -8.46 6.78 7.64
CA HIS A 635 -8.21 6.54 9.06
C HIS A 635 -9.52 6.40 9.85
N ALA A 636 -9.43 6.07 11.14
CA ALA A 636 -10.57 5.84 12.04
C ALA A 636 -11.60 6.98 12.02
N HIS A 637 -11.12 8.22 12.03
CA HIS A 637 -11.99 9.41 12.10
C HIS A 637 -12.44 9.92 10.72
N ASP A 638 -12.12 9.18 9.66
CA ASP A 638 -12.48 9.57 8.30
C ASP A 638 -13.92 9.11 7.99
N TYR A 639 -14.61 9.81 7.09
CA TYR A 639 -15.98 9.52 6.71
C TYR A 639 -16.26 9.83 5.24
N ALA A 640 -17.02 8.96 4.58
CA ALA A 640 -17.40 9.17 3.19
C ALA A 640 -18.71 8.47 2.83
N ALA A 641 -19.42 9.04 1.85
CA ALA A 641 -20.51 8.38 1.17
C ALA A 641 -20.02 7.76 -0.15
N ILE A 642 -20.35 6.50 -0.41
CA ILE A 642 -20.01 5.75 -1.61
C ILE A 642 -21.31 5.46 -2.34
N ILE A 643 -21.46 6.00 -3.55
CA ILE A 643 -22.66 5.92 -4.37
C ILE A 643 -22.36 5.10 -5.61
N LEU A 644 -22.94 3.91 -5.71
CA LEU A 644 -22.78 2.99 -6.83
C LEU A 644 -23.98 3.14 -7.76
N LEU A 645 -23.77 3.74 -8.93
CA LEU A 645 -24.80 3.98 -9.94
C LEU A 645 -24.74 2.88 -11.00
N ASP A 646 -25.46 1.79 -10.80
CA ASP A 646 -25.80 0.77 -11.80
C ASP A 646 -26.74 -0.26 -11.15
N GLU A 647 -27.81 -0.68 -11.82
CA GLU A 647 -28.71 -1.71 -11.29
C GLU A 647 -28.00 -3.06 -11.03
N ARG A 648 -26.93 -3.35 -11.78
CA ARG A 648 -26.20 -4.63 -11.71
C ARG A 648 -25.42 -4.81 -10.41
N TYR A 649 -25.08 -3.73 -9.70
CA TYR A 649 -24.47 -3.81 -8.36
C TYR A 649 -25.35 -4.58 -7.36
N GLY A 650 -26.67 -4.65 -7.59
CA GLY A 650 -27.58 -5.46 -6.79
C GLY A 650 -27.24 -6.96 -6.82
N ARG A 651 -26.65 -7.46 -7.91
CA ARG A 651 -26.26 -8.87 -8.08
C ARG A 651 -24.81 -9.12 -7.62
N SER A 652 -23.90 -8.19 -7.91
CA SER A 652 -22.46 -8.32 -7.61
C SER A 652 -22.07 -7.82 -6.21
N ARG A 653 -23.04 -7.58 -5.33
CA ARG A 653 -22.84 -7.01 -3.99
C ARG A 653 -21.89 -7.81 -3.10
N ALA A 654 -21.92 -9.14 -3.23
CA ALA A 654 -21.05 -10.04 -2.45
C ALA A 654 -19.55 -9.87 -2.79
N LYS A 655 -19.24 -9.26 -3.95
CA LYS A 655 -17.87 -8.98 -4.40
C LYS A 655 -17.37 -7.58 -3.98
N LEU A 656 -18.20 -6.78 -3.31
CA LEU A 656 -17.77 -5.53 -2.69
C LEU A 656 -17.01 -5.80 -1.39
N PRO A 657 -16.17 -4.87 -0.90
CA PRO A 657 -15.33 -5.14 0.27
C PRO A 657 -16.18 -5.41 1.52
N ASN A 658 -15.76 -6.39 2.32
CA ASN A 658 -16.48 -6.83 3.52
C ASN A 658 -16.77 -5.69 4.51
N TRP A 659 -15.87 -4.70 4.56
CA TRP A 659 -16.02 -3.52 5.41
C TRP A 659 -17.16 -2.58 4.98
N MET A 660 -17.50 -2.55 3.68
CA MET A 660 -18.53 -1.67 3.13
C MET A 660 -19.91 -2.35 3.13
N GLN A 661 -19.96 -3.68 2.95
CA GLN A 661 -21.21 -4.43 2.82
C GLN A 661 -22.25 -4.17 3.93
N PRO A 662 -21.87 -4.08 5.23
CA PRO A 662 -22.81 -3.78 6.32
C PRO A 662 -23.47 -2.40 6.19
N SER A 663 -22.76 -1.42 5.62
CA SER A 663 -23.20 -0.03 5.47
C SER A 663 -23.96 0.25 4.18
N LEU A 664 -24.06 -0.73 3.28
CA LEU A 664 -24.73 -0.57 2.00
C LEU A 664 -26.27 -0.54 2.16
N HIS A 665 -26.91 0.37 1.42
CA HIS A 665 -28.36 0.55 1.33
C HIS A 665 -28.80 0.57 -0.15
N PRO A 666 -29.95 -0.05 -0.51
CA PRO A 666 -30.80 -0.88 0.35
C PRO A 666 -30.06 -2.17 0.76
N LYS A 667 -30.61 -2.94 1.71
CA LYS A 667 -29.95 -4.17 2.20
C LYS A 667 -29.92 -5.29 1.14
N SER A 668 -30.79 -5.22 0.14
CA SER A 668 -30.84 -6.13 -1.00
C SER A 668 -31.22 -5.37 -2.27
N GLY A 669 -30.67 -5.76 -3.41
CA GLY A 669 -30.95 -5.12 -4.70
C GLY A 669 -30.41 -3.70 -4.81
N SER A 670 -31.11 -2.87 -5.59
CA SER A 670 -30.83 -1.46 -5.81
C SER A 670 -32.04 -0.61 -5.40
N SER A 671 -31.82 0.67 -5.07
CA SER A 671 -32.90 1.62 -4.78
C SER A 671 -33.10 2.63 -5.90
N ASP A 672 -34.22 3.35 -5.83
CA ASP A 672 -34.39 4.60 -6.55
C ASP A 672 -33.51 5.73 -5.99
N PHE A 673 -33.38 6.79 -6.79
CA PHE A 673 -32.60 7.97 -6.44
C PHE A 673 -33.17 8.72 -5.23
N SER A 674 -34.49 8.80 -5.08
CA SER A 674 -35.13 9.55 -3.99
C SER A 674 -34.80 8.97 -2.62
N PHE A 675 -34.84 7.64 -2.48
CA PHE A 675 -34.41 6.92 -1.29
C PHE A 675 -32.94 7.14 -0.99
N ALA A 676 -32.08 7.01 -2.00
CA ALA A 676 -30.64 7.20 -1.87
C ALA A 676 -30.29 8.63 -1.44
N PHE A 677 -30.91 9.63 -2.06
CA PHE A 677 -30.73 11.05 -1.75
C PHE A 677 -31.19 11.37 -0.32
N SER A 678 -32.32 10.82 0.13
CA SER A 678 -32.78 10.98 1.51
C SER A 678 -31.75 10.46 2.53
N LYS A 679 -31.17 9.29 2.27
CA LYS A 679 -30.11 8.70 3.12
C LYS A 679 -28.82 9.51 3.10
N LEU A 680 -28.42 10.02 1.94
CA LEU A 680 -27.26 10.89 1.79
C LEU A 680 -27.38 12.16 2.63
N VAL A 681 -28.53 12.84 2.55
CA VAL A 681 -28.83 14.04 3.34
C VAL A 681 -28.83 13.71 4.84
N GLN A 682 -29.43 12.58 5.24
CA GLN A 682 -29.44 12.12 6.63
C GLN A 682 -28.01 11.91 7.17
N PHE A 683 -27.15 11.24 6.40
CA PHE A 683 -25.78 10.94 6.79
C PHE A 683 -24.94 12.18 7.04
N PHE A 684 -24.91 13.14 6.11
CA PHE A 684 -24.12 14.35 6.30
C PHE A 684 -24.70 15.25 7.42
N ARG A 685 -26.02 15.30 7.62
CA ARG A 685 -26.63 16.04 8.75
C ARG A 685 -26.21 15.49 10.12
N ILE A 686 -26.18 14.16 10.26
CA ILE A 686 -25.77 13.49 11.50
C ILE A 686 -24.28 13.74 11.78
N LEU A 687 -23.42 13.68 10.77
CA LEU A 687 -21.98 13.92 10.97
C LEU A 687 -21.66 15.38 11.30
N HIS A 688 -22.41 16.34 10.75
CA HIS A 688 -22.30 17.75 11.14
C HIS A 688 -22.77 18.04 12.58
N THR A 689 -23.58 17.15 13.19
CA THR A 689 -24.07 17.30 14.57
C THR A 689 -23.28 16.47 15.59
N LEU A 690 -22.65 15.36 15.18
CA LEU A 690 -21.87 14.47 16.05
C LEU A 690 -20.38 14.86 16.21
N PHE A 691 -19.81 15.69 15.33
CA PHE A 691 -18.42 16.18 15.45
C PHE A 691 -18.30 17.67 15.79
N PRO A 692 -18.89 18.19 16.87
CA PRO A 692 -18.67 19.58 17.20
C PRO A 692 -17.38 19.70 18.03
N VAL A 693 -16.44 20.46 17.49
CA VAL A 693 -15.46 21.27 18.24
C VAL A 693 -16.14 21.99 19.44
N ALA A 694 -17.46 22.18 19.41
CA ALA A 694 -18.25 22.65 20.55
C ALA A 694 -18.21 21.72 21.78
N LEU A 695 -18.06 20.40 21.67
CA LEU A 695 -17.96 19.51 22.84
C LEU A 695 -16.59 19.68 23.53
N GLN A 696 -15.51 19.81 22.76
CA GLN A 696 -14.18 20.14 23.26
C GLN A 696 -14.14 21.56 23.86
N ASN A 697 -14.77 22.53 23.20
CA ASN A 697 -14.86 23.90 23.72
C ASN A 697 -15.75 24.01 24.95
N LEU A 698 -16.83 23.22 25.05
CA LEU A 698 -17.69 23.16 26.24
C LEU A 698 -16.95 22.49 27.40
N PHE A 699 -16.14 21.45 27.14
CA PHE A 699 -15.30 20.82 28.16
C PHE A 699 -14.22 21.77 28.69
N LEU A 700 -13.58 22.54 27.79
CA LEU A 700 -12.66 23.63 28.16
C LEU A 700 -13.35 24.77 28.93
N CYS A 701 -14.59 25.13 28.57
CA CYS A 701 -15.40 26.08 29.32
C CYS A 701 -15.71 25.58 30.74
N VAL A 702 -16.11 24.32 30.89
CA VAL A 702 -16.43 23.72 32.19
C VAL A 702 -15.18 23.66 33.09
N ILE A 703 -14.04 23.25 32.54
CA ILE A 703 -12.76 23.27 33.28
C ILE A 703 -12.37 24.70 33.66
N GLY A 704 -12.49 25.66 32.76
CA GLY A 704 -12.18 27.08 33.02
C GLY A 704 -13.05 27.68 34.13
N VAL A 705 -14.34 27.38 34.15
CA VAL A 705 -15.27 27.82 35.20
C VAL A 705 -14.96 27.14 36.54
N GLN A 706 -14.60 25.85 36.54
CA GLN A 706 -14.19 25.14 37.75
C GLN A 706 -12.91 25.71 38.37
N PHE A 707 -11.89 26.03 37.56
CA PHE A 707 -10.67 26.70 38.04
C PHE A 707 -10.96 28.10 38.60
N PHE A 708 -11.85 28.86 37.98
CA PHE A 708 -12.27 30.18 38.46
C PHE A 708 -12.99 30.09 39.81
N TYR A 709 -13.87 29.10 39.98
CA TYR A 709 -14.62 28.89 41.21
C TYR A 709 -13.70 28.43 42.37
N LEU A 710 -12.77 27.51 42.09
CA LEU A 710 -11.73 27.09 43.05
C LEU A 710 -10.82 28.23 43.48
N ALA A 711 -10.44 29.12 42.55
CA ALA A 711 -9.65 30.31 42.85
C ALA A 711 -10.43 31.30 43.72
N ALA A 712 -11.70 31.54 43.44
CA ALA A 712 -12.57 32.39 44.24
C ALA A 712 -12.77 31.85 45.67
N ILE A 713 -12.97 30.53 45.82
CA ILE A 713 -13.09 29.88 47.13
C ILE A 713 -11.78 29.99 47.92
N ARG A 714 -10.62 29.79 47.28
CA ARG A 714 -9.32 29.95 47.97
C ARG A 714 -9.05 31.39 48.40
N LEU A 715 -9.40 32.38 47.58
CA LEU A 715 -9.29 33.81 47.94
C LEU A 715 -10.20 34.18 49.10
N HIS A 716 -11.43 33.65 49.12
CA HIS A 716 -12.37 33.85 50.22
C HIS A 716 -11.89 33.17 51.52
N ALA A 717 -11.37 31.93 51.44
CA ALA A 717 -10.78 31.24 52.58
C ALA A 717 -9.52 31.94 53.14
N ALA A 718 -8.81 32.71 52.30
CA ALA A 718 -7.71 33.57 52.70
C ALA A 718 -8.15 34.95 53.23
N GLY A 719 -9.46 35.22 53.33
CA GLY A 719 -10.01 36.48 53.83
C GLY A 719 -9.91 37.66 52.84
N ILE A 720 -9.62 37.40 51.57
CA ILE A 720 -9.47 38.43 50.53
C ILE A 720 -10.80 38.59 49.79
N ASP A 721 -11.35 39.80 49.81
CA ASP A 721 -12.56 40.13 49.05
C ASP A 721 -12.27 40.07 47.54
N PHE A 722 -13.00 39.19 46.85
CA PHE A 722 -12.82 38.89 45.43
C PHE A 722 -13.04 40.12 44.54
N ALA A 723 -13.98 41.00 44.92
CA ALA A 723 -14.24 42.23 44.19
C ALA A 723 -13.09 43.25 44.35
N ALA A 724 -12.47 43.28 45.54
CA ALA A 724 -11.31 44.13 45.81
C ALA A 724 -10.05 43.62 45.08
N ALA A 725 -9.83 42.30 45.01
CA ALA A 725 -8.68 41.68 44.34
C ALA A 725 -8.63 41.93 42.82
N LEU A 726 -9.79 41.97 42.15
CA LEU A 726 -9.87 42.30 40.71
C LEU A 726 -9.53 43.77 40.42
N SER A 727 -9.80 44.66 41.38
CA SER A 727 -9.57 46.11 41.33
C SER A 727 -8.19 46.57 41.84
N TYR A 728 -7.43 45.69 42.51
CA TYR A 728 -6.18 46.06 43.16
C TYR A 728 -5.07 46.33 42.14
N GLY A 729 -4.59 47.58 42.12
CA GLY A 729 -3.42 48.01 41.36
C GLY A 729 -2.13 47.71 42.13
N TRP A 730 -1.18 47.09 41.42
CA TRP A 730 0.28 47.06 41.65
C TRP A 730 0.74 47.32 43.10
N GLY A 731 0.79 46.25 43.92
CA GLY A 731 1.29 46.29 45.30
C GLY A 731 1.81 44.95 45.84
N THR A 732 3.11 44.93 46.12
CA THR A 732 4.01 44.10 46.98
C THR A 732 3.91 42.57 47.12
N ASP A 733 2.84 41.86 46.77
CA ASP A 733 2.83 40.39 46.89
C ASP A 733 2.89 39.67 45.52
N ARG A 734 4.06 39.14 45.19
CA ARG A 734 4.42 38.65 43.85
C ARG A 734 3.59 37.42 43.44
N LEU A 735 3.27 36.54 44.40
CA LEU A 735 2.50 35.32 44.13
C LEU A 735 1.02 35.62 43.83
N LEU A 736 0.44 36.58 44.55
CA LEU A 736 -0.94 37.01 44.34
C LEU A 736 -1.08 37.78 43.01
N HIS A 737 -0.07 38.59 42.67
CA HIS A 737 0.00 39.30 41.40
C HIS A 737 0.06 38.36 40.20
N ASP A 738 0.94 37.35 40.24
CA ASP A 738 1.11 36.38 39.15
C ASP A 738 -0.16 35.52 38.99
N THR A 739 -0.81 35.14 40.09
CA THR A 739 -2.06 34.37 40.06
C THR A 739 -3.22 35.20 39.47
N LEU A 740 -3.32 36.48 39.83
CA LEU A 740 -4.35 37.39 39.28
C LEU A 740 -4.08 37.75 37.81
N GLN A 741 -2.82 37.83 37.39
CA GLN A 741 -2.43 38.01 35.99
C GLN A 741 -2.80 36.79 35.15
N VAL A 742 -2.52 35.58 35.63
CA VAL A 742 -2.92 34.34 34.93
C VAL A 742 -4.45 34.24 34.81
N LEU A 743 -5.19 34.61 35.85
CA LEU A 743 -6.66 34.66 35.81
C LEU A 743 -7.19 35.73 34.85
N LYS A 744 -6.60 36.94 34.83
CA LYS A 744 -6.97 38.02 33.90
C LYS A 744 -6.64 37.67 32.44
N CYS A 745 -5.46 37.11 32.17
CA CYS A 745 -5.07 36.65 30.85
C CYS A 745 -5.97 35.51 30.36
N SER A 746 -6.29 34.55 31.23
CA SER A 746 -7.20 33.44 30.88
C SER A 746 -8.61 33.94 30.57
N TRP A 747 -9.12 34.92 31.33
CA TRP A 747 -10.44 35.54 31.09
C TRP A 747 -10.46 36.39 29.80
N LEU A 748 -9.39 37.12 29.49
CA LEU A 748 -9.30 37.91 28.26
C LEU A 748 -9.16 37.04 27.01
N ILE A 749 -8.41 35.94 27.09
CA ILE A 749 -8.31 34.93 26.02
C ILE A 749 -9.68 34.28 25.80
N TYR A 750 -10.41 33.97 26.89
CA TYR A 750 -11.77 33.45 26.83
C TYR A 750 -12.76 34.42 26.18
N LEU A 751 -12.72 35.72 26.55
CA LEU A 751 -13.59 36.74 25.97
C LEU A 751 -13.28 36.98 24.48
N ALA A 752 -11.99 36.97 24.10
CA ALA A 752 -11.56 37.09 22.72
C ALA A 752 -12.00 35.90 21.85
N ALA A 753 -11.92 34.67 22.39
CA ALA A 753 -12.40 33.47 21.71
C ALA A 753 -13.93 33.45 21.52
N LEU A 754 -14.69 33.99 22.48
CA LEU A 754 -16.14 34.15 22.40
C LEU A 754 -16.57 35.23 21.39
N LEU A 755 -15.84 36.34 21.31
CA LEU A 755 -16.12 37.45 20.39
C LEU A 755 -15.69 37.16 18.94
N ALA A 756 -14.77 36.22 18.73
CA ALA A 756 -14.29 35.83 17.40
C ALA A 756 -15.21 34.82 16.67
N HIS A 757 -16.30 34.35 17.28
CA HIS A 757 -17.12 33.26 16.70
C HIS A 757 -18.33 33.78 15.90
N PRO A 758 -18.49 33.43 14.60
CA PRO A 758 -19.47 34.05 13.69
C PRO A 758 -20.92 33.56 13.84
N LEU A 759 -21.25 32.73 14.85
CA LEU A 759 -22.55 32.04 14.96
C LEU A 759 -23.37 32.40 16.21
N PHE A 760 -22.89 33.25 17.11
CA PHE A 760 -23.66 33.71 18.27
C PHE A 760 -23.96 35.21 18.16
N PRO A 761 -25.24 35.63 17.97
CA PRO A 761 -25.56 37.05 17.97
C PRO A 761 -25.28 37.62 19.37
N LEU A 762 -24.47 38.68 19.44
CA LEU A 762 -24.01 39.36 20.67
C LEU A 762 -25.11 39.55 21.72
N ALA A 763 -26.36 39.79 21.28
CA ALA A 763 -27.51 39.99 22.16
C ALA A 763 -27.85 38.77 23.03
N SER A 764 -27.66 37.54 22.54
CA SER A 764 -27.99 36.30 23.26
C SER A 764 -26.98 35.97 24.35
N VAL A 765 -25.69 36.20 24.10
CA VAL A 765 -24.60 35.98 25.06
C VAL A 765 -24.66 37.04 26.16
N VAL A 766 -24.91 38.31 25.82
CA VAL A 766 -25.08 39.38 26.80
C VAL A 766 -26.33 39.15 27.66
N ALA A 767 -27.42 38.67 27.08
CA ALA A 767 -28.64 38.33 27.80
C ALA A 767 -28.46 37.16 28.78
N TRP A 768 -27.77 36.09 28.38
CA TRP A 768 -27.49 34.94 29.26
C TRP A 768 -26.48 35.27 30.35
N CYS A 769 -25.44 36.03 30.04
CA CYS A 769 -24.49 36.52 31.04
C CYS A 769 -25.16 37.46 32.05
N ALA A 770 -26.07 38.34 31.61
CA ALA A 770 -26.85 39.20 32.50
C ALA A 770 -27.85 38.40 33.37
N PHE A 771 -28.46 37.36 32.82
CA PHE A 771 -29.38 36.47 33.54
C PHE A 771 -28.66 35.64 34.62
N LEU A 772 -27.50 35.07 34.29
CA LEU A 772 -26.64 34.36 35.25
C LEU A 772 -26.10 35.29 36.33
N ALA A 773 -25.68 36.51 35.97
CA ALA A 773 -25.26 37.52 36.94
C ALA A 773 -26.40 37.88 37.92
N LEU A 774 -27.65 37.99 37.46
CA LEU A 774 -28.83 38.26 38.30
C LEU A 774 -29.28 37.07 39.16
N LEU A 775 -28.89 35.84 38.82
CA LEU A 775 -29.14 34.65 39.63
C LEU A 775 -28.10 34.48 40.73
N LEU A 776 -26.85 34.88 40.47
CA LEU A 776 -25.71 34.70 41.36
C LEU A 776 -25.47 35.84 42.36
N VAL A 777 -26.15 36.99 42.22
CA VAL A 777 -26.08 38.09 43.19
C VAL A 777 -26.99 37.80 44.41
N PRO A 778 -26.46 37.86 45.65
CA PRO A 778 -27.23 37.65 46.89
C PRO A 778 -28.43 38.61 47.00
N SER A 779 -29.51 38.14 47.65
CA SER A 779 -30.80 38.84 47.77
C SER A 779 -30.74 40.24 48.37
N ASP A 780 -29.65 40.59 49.05
CA ASP A 780 -29.57 41.76 49.91
C ASP A 780 -29.19 43.04 49.13
N TYR A 781 -28.78 42.91 47.87
CA TYR A 781 -28.35 44.03 47.02
C TYR A 781 -29.37 44.49 45.96
N PHE A 782 -30.40 43.69 45.65
CA PHE A 782 -31.44 44.04 44.68
C PHE A 782 -32.83 43.80 45.26
N GLY A 783 -33.61 44.86 45.47
CA GLY A 783 -34.97 44.77 46.01
C GLY A 783 -35.84 43.76 45.25
N GLY A 784 -36.44 42.81 45.99
CA GLY A 784 -37.10 41.62 45.42
C GLY A 784 -38.24 41.91 44.41
N ALA A 785 -38.81 43.11 44.41
CA ALA A 785 -39.82 43.55 43.44
C ALA A 785 -39.23 43.84 42.05
N LEU A 786 -37.99 44.34 41.97
CA LEU A 786 -37.31 44.64 40.71
C LEU A 786 -36.88 43.35 40.00
N ARG A 787 -36.35 42.38 40.76
CA ARG A 787 -35.95 41.05 40.26
C ARG A 787 -37.12 40.29 39.66
N LYS A 788 -38.29 40.29 40.33
CA LYS A 788 -39.51 39.65 39.80
C LYS A 788 -40.05 40.34 38.54
N ARG A 789 -39.99 41.68 38.46
CA ARG A 789 -40.40 42.43 37.25
C ARG A 789 -39.47 42.17 36.07
N PHE A 790 -38.17 42.10 36.29
CA PHE A 790 -37.19 41.86 35.23
C PHE A 790 -37.24 40.42 34.71
N ILE A 791 -37.34 39.41 35.59
CA ILE A 791 -37.52 38.00 35.20
C ILE A 791 -38.85 37.82 34.44
N SER A 792 -39.94 38.44 34.90
CA SER A 792 -41.23 38.44 34.20
C SER A 792 -41.15 39.12 32.82
N SER A 793 -40.29 40.14 32.64
CA SER A 793 -40.14 40.84 31.36
C SER A 793 -39.21 40.08 30.41
N PHE A 794 -38.19 39.41 30.94
CA PHE A 794 -37.28 38.53 30.21
C PHE A 794 -38.01 37.30 29.66
N LEU A 795 -38.82 36.63 30.50
CA LEU A 795 -39.64 35.48 30.07
C LEU A 795 -40.74 35.86 29.05
N ARG A 796 -41.18 37.13 29.03
CA ARG A 796 -42.12 37.63 28.01
C ARG A 796 -41.48 38.03 26.70
N THR A 797 -40.22 38.47 26.71
CA THR A 797 -39.47 38.86 25.51
C THR A 797 -38.78 37.67 24.84
N THR A 798 -38.71 36.53 25.52
CA THR A 798 -38.10 35.28 25.04
C THR A 798 -39.13 34.16 24.78
N SER A 799 -40.42 34.49 24.62
CA SER A 799 -41.40 33.53 24.05
C SER A 799 -40.98 33.13 22.62
N PRO A 800 -41.20 31.88 22.21
CA PRO A 800 -40.35 31.20 21.23
C PRO A 800 -40.44 31.86 19.85
N PHE A 801 -39.27 32.08 19.23
CA PHE A 801 -39.17 32.14 17.78
C PHE A 801 -39.93 30.94 17.21
N SER A 802 -40.94 31.21 16.39
CA SER A 802 -41.81 30.22 15.78
C SER A 802 -40.99 29.27 14.90
N TRP A 803 -40.65 28.09 15.41
CA TRP A 803 -40.26 26.95 14.59
C TRP A 803 -41.53 26.32 14.02
N SER A 804 -41.81 26.58 12.75
CA SER A 804 -42.85 25.86 12.01
C SER A 804 -42.32 24.48 11.58
N SER A 805 -42.73 23.47 12.33
CA SER A 805 -42.85 22.02 12.03
C SER A 805 -42.02 21.07 12.92
N PRO A 806 -42.62 19.98 13.45
CA PRO A 806 -42.07 19.20 14.56
C PRO A 806 -41.41 17.89 14.10
N THR A 807 -40.34 17.45 14.77
CA THR A 807 -40.01 16.02 14.86
C THR A 807 -39.88 15.63 16.33
N PRO A 808 -40.72 14.73 16.87
CA PRO A 808 -40.82 14.47 18.31
C PRO A 808 -39.61 13.71 18.90
N LEU A 809 -38.61 13.34 18.10
CA LEU A 809 -37.42 12.61 18.57
C LEU A 809 -36.32 13.54 19.09
N ILE A 810 -36.27 14.80 18.62
CA ILE A 810 -35.27 15.79 19.05
C ILE A 810 -35.52 16.20 20.49
N ASP A 811 -36.79 16.38 20.89
CA ASP A 811 -37.15 16.73 22.26
C ASP A 811 -36.85 15.60 23.26
N VAL A 812 -36.90 14.34 22.82
CA VAL A 812 -36.60 13.18 23.67
C VAL A 812 -35.10 13.04 23.90
N VAL A 813 -34.27 13.08 22.86
CA VAL A 813 -32.81 12.91 23.01
C VAL A 813 -32.17 14.13 23.68
N VAL A 814 -32.59 15.35 23.31
CA VAL A 814 -32.12 16.57 23.97
C VAL A 814 -32.65 16.65 25.40
N GLY A 815 -33.88 16.20 25.65
CA GLY A 815 -34.46 16.08 26.99
C GLY A 815 -33.73 15.07 27.88
N ASP A 816 -33.35 13.91 27.36
CA ASP A 816 -32.65 12.85 28.09
C ASP A 816 -31.19 13.24 28.40
N ILE A 817 -30.53 13.93 27.47
CA ILE A 817 -29.20 14.50 27.69
C ILE A 817 -29.28 15.60 28.74
N LEU A 818 -30.19 16.58 28.59
CA LEU A 818 -30.34 17.68 29.55
C LEU A 818 -30.77 17.21 30.94
N THR A 819 -31.61 16.18 31.05
CA THR A 819 -31.99 15.60 32.35
C THR A 819 -30.85 14.79 32.98
N SER A 820 -30.02 14.12 32.19
CA SER A 820 -28.81 13.44 32.70
C SER A 820 -27.78 14.45 33.21
N TYR A 821 -27.56 15.55 32.47
CA TYR A 821 -26.68 16.64 32.90
C TYR A 821 -27.25 17.40 34.12
N ALA A 822 -28.55 17.64 34.20
CA ALA A 822 -29.19 18.26 35.35
C ALA A 822 -29.03 17.41 36.64
N LYS A 823 -29.05 16.08 36.50
CA LYS A 823 -28.80 15.16 37.62
C LYS A 823 -27.34 15.18 38.08
N VAL A 824 -26.38 15.28 37.16
CA VAL A 824 -24.95 15.41 37.49
C VAL A 824 -24.66 16.75 38.16
N PHE A 825 -25.21 17.85 37.65
CA PHE A 825 -25.10 19.17 38.27
C PHE A 825 -25.76 19.22 39.66
N ALA A 826 -26.95 18.63 39.82
CA ALA A 826 -27.61 18.55 41.13
C ALA A 826 -26.83 17.69 42.15
N ALA A 827 -26.18 16.61 41.72
CA ALA A 827 -25.33 15.79 42.57
C ALA A 827 -24.04 16.52 42.99
N TRP A 828 -23.46 17.31 42.08
CA TRP A 828 -22.30 18.15 42.34
C TRP A 828 -22.62 19.34 43.25
N ASP A 829 -23.75 20.02 43.02
CA ASP A 829 -24.24 21.09 43.88
C ASP A 829 -24.55 20.55 45.29
N ALA A 830 -25.10 19.35 45.41
CA ALA A 830 -25.29 18.69 46.70
C ALA A 830 -23.96 18.36 47.41
N LEU A 831 -22.93 17.92 46.67
CA LEU A 831 -21.59 17.67 47.20
C LEU A 831 -20.90 18.94 47.70
N ILE A 832 -21.01 20.04 46.95
CA ILE A 832 -20.48 21.35 47.32
C ILE A 832 -21.25 21.91 48.53
N PHE A 833 -22.58 21.75 48.57
CA PHE A 833 -23.41 22.19 49.68
C PHE A 833 -23.14 21.39 50.97
N CYS A 834 -22.91 20.08 50.86
CA CYS A 834 -22.51 19.24 52.00
C CYS A 834 -21.08 19.53 52.49
N TYR A 835 -20.16 19.89 51.60
CA TYR A 835 -18.79 20.30 51.97
C TYR A 835 -18.76 21.68 52.66
N LEU A 836 -19.67 22.59 52.27
CA LEU A 836 -19.75 23.94 52.82
C LEU A 836 -20.50 24.03 54.17
N LEU A 837 -21.34 23.05 54.54
CA LEU A 837 -22.21 23.13 55.73
C LEU A 837 -21.88 22.18 56.88
N GLY A 838 -20.81 21.37 56.82
CA GLY A 838 -20.47 20.44 57.90
C GLY A 838 -19.27 20.86 58.76
N PRO A 839 -19.43 21.24 60.04
CA PRO A 839 -18.31 21.40 60.97
C PRO A 839 -17.89 20.10 61.68
N SER A 840 -18.34 18.92 61.22
CA SER A 840 -17.89 17.64 61.79
C SER A 840 -17.84 16.54 60.73
N GLY A 841 -16.62 16.12 60.38
CA GLY A 841 -16.37 15.11 59.35
C GLY A 841 -16.84 13.72 59.76
N GLN A 842 -18.08 13.36 59.40
CA GLN A 842 -18.57 11.97 59.43
C GLN A 842 -19.67 11.76 58.36
N CYS A 843 -19.33 11.78 57.07
CA CYS A 843 -20.26 11.36 56.01
C CYS A 843 -19.53 10.84 54.74
N LEU A 844 -18.42 10.11 54.91
CA LEU A 844 -17.67 9.54 53.77
C LEU A 844 -18.07 8.09 53.36
N PRO A 845 -18.49 7.17 54.24
CA PRO A 845 -18.67 5.76 53.83
C PRO A 845 -19.93 5.48 53.00
N SER A 846 -21.03 6.18 53.25
CA SER A 846 -22.33 5.94 52.58
C SER A 846 -22.45 6.53 51.18
N ILE A 847 -21.54 7.43 50.80
CA ILE A 847 -21.50 8.07 49.48
C ILE A 847 -20.67 7.24 48.49
N LEU A 848 -19.61 6.57 48.95
CA LEU A 848 -18.82 5.67 48.12
C LEU A 848 -19.62 4.44 47.66
N SER A 849 -20.57 3.95 48.47
CA SER A 849 -21.44 2.83 48.09
C SER A 849 -22.46 3.18 47.01
N VAL A 850 -22.83 4.46 46.86
CA VAL A 850 -23.74 4.91 45.80
C VAL A 850 -22.98 5.16 44.50
N LEU A 851 -21.73 5.63 44.57
CA LEU A 851 -20.85 5.85 43.41
C LEU A 851 -20.24 4.57 42.81
N LEU A 852 -20.21 3.46 43.55
CA LEU A 852 -19.73 2.17 43.05
C LEU A 852 -20.84 1.31 42.40
N VAL A 853 -22.11 1.70 42.56
CA VAL A 853 -23.29 1.01 41.99
C VAL A 853 -23.82 1.73 40.74
N TRP A 854 -23.40 2.99 40.50
CA TRP A 854 -23.74 3.83 39.34
C TRP A 854 -22.56 3.92 38.37
#